data_AF-A0A8C8BQR6-F1
#
_entry.id   AF-A0A8C8BQR6-F1
#
_cell.length_a   1.000
_cell.length_b   1.000
_cell.length_c   1.000
_cell.angle_alpha   90.00
_cell.angle_beta   90.00
_cell.angle_gamma   90.00
#
_symmetry.space_group_name_H-M   'P 1'
#
loop_
_entity.id
_entity.type
_entity.pdbx_description
1 polymer ?
#
loop_
_entity_poly.entity_id
_entity_poly.type
_entity_poly.pdbx_seq_one_letter_code
_entity_poly.pdbx_strand_id
1 'polypeptide(L)'
;ELRPRRRVVPAAAGQGCGEPPGVRSNLLLPYEEAGGKGVLLAGWTQKDGTCEVWERPAYRQRFNRSEVVSCLPDGSTAGVVFQLAGAWYLAVAATYSASDPKKRLGCEPSQSDETTVITVRSMDNLESKEELGIIKRKQEPLHFVDALQWGDHLFFPYYTLKARLGNSMEPPSMAVLHQLHPSEGGLTLKGHVYLDCGCRSLIVSSSLVRQGERGWWVGVFNHSHSAKAWNATAVCIFEMEEMKEQACASTHFIMNGKSCLCLISDSQEAQSIKKLPTLIHSGLVAVYGTVVLNQIVLFLGTDDGQLLKAILNEDMESNCPEVLYEIKEETSIFPKLRLDPLDNNYIYLSSANKVRRIPVANCSRYVSEQECLSAKDPYCGWCSLNRRYFLYFRLRYKSNALLVSVHFDWLGVTVAANISKVLTSCVIKIVKPVEIFYENVVLKNSSCFCNLTALVITDNGMFYYYMYLMLIHCPLLPRRTEDQYRPNDIHSIEPLWISTLGKSEITVKGENFTRASGIKLILTGITGCKPDIIKVRNVLNDTQMTFALPPTRKEAKSICIQANGKKCSPPMTLHYVSLPSCLGITPNTSWISFCTQNLFSSFLAAFIVTRYKSKELTRKQSQQLELLEYEIRKEIREGFAELQMDELDVVDSFGTVPFLDYKHFALRTFFPESGGFASIFSEDMPQSRDQTSKDESFNMLHALICNKNFLVTLIHTLEKQKNFSVKDRCLFASFLTIALQTKLVYLTHILEVLTKDLMEQSSNVQPKLLLRRTESVVEKLLTNWMSVCLSGFLRETIGEPFYLLVTTLNQRINKGPVDAITCKALYTLNEDWLLWQVSEFKTVVLNIIFEKIPENESEDACQTIQVNVLDCDTIGQAKEKSLQAFLNKNGFLYGLQLDEIGLGKSVTQRELLDIDGSSEVMEDGIRKLNTISHYEISNGATIKVFKKKANTRSDVDYSDEHCHLILPDSEANKDVKGAGHKGKQKFKVKEMYLTKLLSTKVAIHSVVEKLFRSIWSLPNNKAPVAIKYFFDFLDAQAESKKITDPDVVHIWKTNSLPLRFWVNILKNPQFVFDIKKTSHIDGCLSVIAQAFMDAFSLAEQTLGKEAPTNKLLYAKDIPLYKKEVKAYYKAIRDLPPLTTSEVEEFLTQESKKHENEFNEKVALIEICRYIVKYYDEIVSKLERERGFEEVQKQLQQVKALFDEKKKCKWL
;
A
#
# COMPACT_ATOMS: atom_id res chain seq x y z
N GLU A 1 31.74 4.59 7.79
CA GLU A 1 31.40 5.76 8.64
C GLU A 1 31.02 6.94 7.76
N LEU A 2 30.16 7.86 8.23
CA LEU A 2 30.04 9.26 7.78
C LEU A 2 29.06 9.98 8.72
N ARG A 3 29.51 10.97 9.50
CA ARG A 3 28.68 11.65 10.52
C ARG A 3 28.01 12.93 9.98
N PRO A 4 26.69 13.11 10.10
CA PRO A 4 26.08 14.42 10.00
C PRO A 4 26.14 15.17 11.34
N ARG A 5 26.83 16.32 11.38
CA ARG A 5 26.72 17.31 12.47
C ARG A 5 26.28 18.66 11.90
N ARG A 6 25.01 19.03 12.11
CA ARG A 6 24.54 20.42 12.12
C ARG A 6 23.23 20.49 12.91
N ARG A 7 23.17 21.38 13.90
CA ARG A 7 21.92 21.70 14.61
C ARG A 7 21.03 22.49 13.65
N VAL A 8 19.76 22.10 13.56
CA VAL A 8 18.70 22.99 13.05
C VAL A 8 18.10 23.69 14.26
N VAL A 9 17.94 25.01 14.20
CA VAL A 9 17.25 25.80 15.22
C VAL A 9 15.75 25.70 14.98
N PRO A 10 14.90 25.47 16.00
CA PRO A 10 13.46 25.40 15.80
C PRO A 10 12.92 26.77 15.36
N ALA A 11 12.34 26.82 14.16
CA ALA A 11 11.51 27.95 13.74
C ALA A 11 10.20 27.95 14.56
N ALA A 12 9.68 29.14 14.85
CA ALA A 12 8.53 29.31 15.74
C ALA A 12 7.25 28.68 15.18
N ALA A 13 6.38 28.22 16.09
CA ALA A 13 5.06 27.71 15.72
C ALA A 13 4.17 28.83 15.16
N GLY A 14 3.40 28.53 14.10
CA GLY A 14 2.27 29.40 13.71
C GLY A 14 2.14 29.81 12.24
N GLN A 15 2.41 28.92 11.26
CA GLN A 15 1.76 29.03 9.94
C GLN A 15 1.71 27.66 9.24
N GLY A 16 0.50 27.24 8.85
CA GLY A 16 0.32 26.04 8.04
C GLY A 16 0.49 26.35 6.55
N CYS A 17 0.86 25.36 5.74
CA CYS A 17 0.91 25.48 4.28
C CYS A 17 -0.50 25.46 3.66
N GLY A 18 -1.30 26.47 3.98
CA GLY A 18 -2.53 26.83 3.28
C GLY A 18 -2.33 28.20 2.64
N GLU A 19 -2.75 28.35 1.37
CA GLU A 19 -2.54 29.60 0.63
C GLU A 19 -3.32 30.77 1.23
N PRO A 20 -2.71 31.96 1.39
CA PRO A 20 -3.45 33.20 1.25
C PRO A 20 -3.82 33.39 -0.23
N PRO A 21 -5.06 33.77 -0.57
CA PRO A 21 -5.48 33.90 -1.96
C PRO A 21 -4.71 35.05 -2.65
N GLY A 22 -3.84 34.72 -3.61
CA GLY A 22 -3.07 35.72 -4.36
C GLY A 22 -1.86 35.14 -5.13
N VAL A 23 -1.05 34.37 -4.40
CA VAL A 23 0.31 33.91 -4.76
C VAL A 23 0.36 33.07 -6.04
N ARG A 24 1.24 33.42 -6.99
CA ARG A 24 1.48 32.67 -8.24
C ARG A 24 2.96 32.68 -8.62
N SER A 25 3.68 31.62 -8.29
CA SER A 25 5.04 31.36 -8.79
C SER A 25 5.01 30.57 -10.10
N ASN A 26 5.81 31.00 -11.08
CA ASN A 26 6.02 30.29 -12.34
C ASN A 26 7.51 30.21 -12.73
N LEU A 27 8.41 30.04 -11.75
CA LEU A 27 9.83 29.78 -11.99
C LEU A 27 10.32 28.54 -11.24
N LEU A 28 10.43 27.42 -11.97
CA LEU A 28 11.14 26.20 -11.57
C LEU A 28 11.92 25.69 -12.80
N LEU A 29 13.11 26.25 -13.00
CA LEU A 29 13.97 25.95 -14.14
C LEU A 29 15.11 25.01 -13.69
N PRO A 30 15.06 23.70 -14.04
CA PRO A 30 16.19 22.80 -13.89
C PRO A 30 17.19 23.03 -15.02
N TYR A 31 18.35 23.61 -14.71
CA TYR A 31 19.43 23.87 -15.66
C TYR A 31 20.22 22.58 -15.92
N GLU A 32 19.65 21.65 -16.70
CA GLU A 32 20.30 20.39 -17.12
C GLU A 32 20.43 20.21 -18.65
N GLU A 33 19.79 21.07 -19.46
CA GLU A 33 20.00 21.11 -20.92
C GLU A 33 21.36 21.75 -21.32
N ALA A 34 22.13 22.21 -20.32
CA ALA A 34 23.29 23.09 -20.45
C ALA A 34 24.60 22.52 -19.86
N GLY A 35 24.93 21.27 -20.17
CA GLY A 35 26.31 20.78 -20.01
C GLY A 35 26.81 20.51 -18.57
N GLY A 36 26.04 19.79 -17.76
CA GLY A 36 26.58 19.01 -16.63
C GLY A 36 26.84 19.76 -15.31
N LYS A 37 26.48 21.05 -15.18
CA LYS A 37 26.49 21.78 -13.89
C LYS A 37 25.07 22.18 -13.50
N GLY A 38 24.36 21.29 -12.80
CA GLY A 38 22.96 21.49 -12.43
C GLY A 38 22.73 22.68 -11.47
N VAL A 39 22.04 23.71 -11.96
CA VAL A 39 21.52 24.83 -11.18
C VAL A 39 19.99 24.73 -11.11
N LEU A 40 19.40 25.10 -9.97
CA LEU A 40 17.95 25.25 -9.82
C LEU A 40 17.61 26.72 -9.52
N LEU A 41 16.77 27.31 -10.37
CA LEU A 41 16.21 28.66 -10.18
C LEU A 41 14.78 28.54 -9.63
N ALA A 42 14.51 29.15 -8.47
CA ALA A 42 13.21 29.14 -7.81
C ALA A 42 12.80 30.56 -7.35
N GLY A 43 11.80 31.15 -8.00
CA GLY A 43 11.31 32.51 -7.71
C GLY A 43 9.94 32.50 -7.02
N TRP A 44 9.78 33.24 -5.91
CA TRP A 44 8.59 33.19 -5.07
C TRP A 44 7.99 34.59 -4.86
N THR A 45 6.70 34.78 -5.13
CA THR A 45 5.99 36.03 -4.81
C THR A 45 5.65 36.07 -3.31
N GLN A 46 6.66 36.28 -2.46
CA GLN A 46 6.50 36.58 -1.04
C GLN A 46 6.12 38.06 -0.84
N LYS A 47 5.72 38.44 0.40
CA LYS A 47 5.39 39.83 0.75
C LYS A 47 6.54 40.82 0.52
N ASP A 48 7.78 40.33 0.54
CA ASP A 48 9.01 41.12 0.48
C ASP A 48 9.90 40.77 -0.75
N GLY A 49 9.40 39.91 -1.66
CA GLY A 49 9.98 39.69 -3.00
C GLY A 49 11.39 39.08 -3.06
N THR A 50 11.55 37.81 -2.68
CA THR A 50 12.84 37.08 -2.76
C THR A 50 12.83 35.91 -3.77
N CYS A 51 13.95 35.71 -4.45
CA CYS A 51 14.22 34.61 -5.36
C CYS A 51 15.46 33.85 -4.89
N GLU A 52 15.47 32.52 -4.96
CA GLU A 52 16.57 31.70 -4.47
C GLU A 52 17.23 30.88 -5.59
N VAL A 53 18.57 30.89 -5.60
CA VAL A 53 19.39 30.15 -6.56
C VAL A 53 20.19 29.08 -5.82
N TRP A 54 20.01 27.83 -6.25
CA TRP A 54 20.55 26.64 -5.60
C TRP A 54 21.47 25.85 -6.54
N GLU A 55 22.73 25.66 -6.16
CA GLU A 55 23.71 24.85 -6.91
C GLU A 55 23.77 23.40 -6.39
N ARG A 56 23.79 22.43 -7.32
CA ARG A 56 24.12 21.02 -7.04
C ARG A 56 25.65 20.85 -6.91
N PRO A 57 26.17 19.88 -6.14
CA PRO A 57 25.45 18.82 -5.42
C PRO A 57 25.09 19.17 -3.97
N ALA A 58 25.62 20.27 -3.43
CA ALA A 58 25.62 20.53 -1.98
C ALA A 58 24.43 21.35 -1.47
N TYR A 59 23.49 21.74 -2.35
CA TYR A 59 22.38 22.65 -2.04
C TYR A 59 22.84 23.87 -1.23
N ARG A 60 23.93 24.51 -1.69
CA ARG A 60 24.37 25.78 -1.12
C ARG A 60 23.57 26.90 -1.79
N GLN A 61 22.64 27.48 -1.04
CA GLN A 61 22.05 28.79 -1.33
C GLN A 61 23.20 29.79 -1.52
N ARG A 62 23.41 30.27 -2.75
CA ARG A 62 24.65 30.98 -3.10
C ARG A 62 24.50 32.51 -3.16
N PHE A 63 23.28 33.00 -3.37
CA PHE A 63 23.00 34.44 -3.43
C PHE A 63 21.68 34.78 -2.71
N ASN A 64 21.70 35.93 -2.04
CA ASN A 64 20.53 36.60 -1.48
C ASN A 64 20.36 37.93 -2.23
N ARG A 65 19.81 37.88 -3.45
CA ARG A 65 19.57 39.05 -4.32
C ARG A 65 18.12 38.99 -4.85
N SER A 66 17.40 40.11 -4.78
CA SER A 66 15.95 40.21 -5.01
C SER A 66 15.52 40.33 -6.49
N GLU A 67 16.46 40.27 -7.42
CA GLU A 67 16.36 40.90 -8.74
C GLU A 67 15.40 40.24 -9.76
N VAL A 68 14.64 39.22 -9.38
CA VAL A 68 13.93 38.31 -10.32
C VAL A 68 12.52 37.93 -9.84
N VAL A 69 11.79 38.84 -9.19
CA VAL A 69 10.44 38.58 -8.65
C VAL A 69 9.53 39.80 -8.66
N SER A 70 8.21 39.56 -8.73
CA SER A 70 7.16 40.56 -8.54
C SER A 70 7.08 40.98 -7.06
N CYS A 71 7.29 42.27 -6.79
CA CYS A 71 7.06 42.89 -5.47
C CYS A 71 5.56 43.05 -5.11
N LEU A 72 4.63 42.45 -5.87
CA LEU A 72 3.19 42.49 -5.61
C LEU A 72 2.65 41.13 -5.14
N PRO A 73 1.86 41.06 -4.05
CA PRO A 73 1.22 39.82 -3.58
C PRO A 73 0.30 39.13 -4.61
N ASP A 74 -0.35 39.91 -5.48
CA ASP A 74 -1.23 39.43 -6.57
C ASP A 74 -0.55 39.40 -7.96
N GLY A 75 0.74 39.73 -8.00
CA GLY A 75 1.52 39.75 -9.23
C GLY A 75 1.92 38.35 -9.71
N SER A 76 2.83 38.33 -10.66
CA SER A 76 3.31 37.11 -11.32
C SER A 76 4.78 37.22 -11.67
N THR A 77 5.43 36.07 -11.89
CA THR A 77 6.78 35.98 -12.43
C THR A 77 6.91 34.69 -13.22
N ALA A 78 7.31 34.79 -14.49
CA ALA A 78 7.51 33.66 -15.39
C ALA A 78 8.79 33.88 -16.20
N GLY A 79 9.56 32.82 -16.48
CA GLY A 79 10.84 32.95 -17.18
C GLY A 79 11.32 31.66 -17.82
N VAL A 80 12.19 31.81 -18.82
CA VAL A 80 12.67 30.75 -19.71
C VAL A 80 14.17 30.89 -19.94
N VAL A 81 14.88 29.77 -19.93
CA VAL A 81 16.30 29.68 -20.31
C VAL A 81 16.37 29.37 -21.80
N PHE A 82 17.27 30.03 -22.52
CA PHE A 82 17.57 29.79 -23.93
C PHE A 82 19.07 29.93 -24.20
N GLN A 83 19.54 29.37 -25.32
CA GLN A 83 20.92 29.51 -25.77
C GLN A 83 20.97 30.40 -27.02
N LEU A 84 21.96 31.29 -27.11
CA LEU A 84 22.17 32.20 -28.23
C LEU A 84 23.67 32.36 -28.48
N ALA A 85 24.11 32.19 -29.72
CA ALA A 85 25.54 32.23 -30.11
C ALA A 85 26.47 31.34 -29.26
N GLY A 86 25.94 30.27 -28.65
CA GLY A 86 26.67 29.35 -27.77
C GLY A 86 26.61 29.68 -26.27
N ALA A 87 26.31 30.94 -25.90
CA ALA A 87 26.15 31.38 -24.51
C ALA A 87 24.72 31.16 -23.99
N TRP A 88 24.55 31.08 -22.67
CA TRP A 88 23.26 30.80 -22.03
C TRP A 88 22.64 32.06 -21.42
N TYR A 89 21.32 32.20 -21.62
CA TYR A 89 20.57 33.39 -21.24
C TYR A 89 19.26 33.03 -20.54
N LEU A 90 18.87 33.87 -19.59
CA LEU A 90 17.61 33.80 -18.86
C LEU A 90 16.77 35.02 -19.24
N ALA A 91 15.57 34.78 -19.76
CA ALA A 91 14.55 35.81 -19.99
C ALA A 91 13.44 35.68 -18.94
N VAL A 92 13.08 36.78 -18.28
CA VAL A 92 12.06 36.79 -17.21
C VAL A 92 11.09 37.95 -17.39
N ALA A 93 9.80 37.66 -17.26
CA ALA A 93 8.71 38.63 -17.21
C ALA A 93 8.09 38.67 -15.80
N ALA A 94 7.78 39.86 -15.28
CA ALA A 94 7.22 40.04 -13.94
C ALA A 94 6.22 41.22 -13.84
N THR A 95 5.30 41.13 -12.87
CA THR A 95 4.31 42.19 -12.61
C THR A 95 4.84 43.26 -11.65
N TYR A 96 4.83 44.52 -12.06
CA TYR A 96 5.16 45.68 -11.22
C TYR A 96 4.01 46.71 -11.21
N SER A 97 3.84 47.44 -10.10
CA SER A 97 2.83 48.52 -9.97
C SER A 97 3.48 49.89 -10.17
N ALA A 98 2.74 50.82 -10.78
CA ALA A 98 3.16 52.21 -10.95
C ALA A 98 2.70 53.13 -9.79
N SER A 99 1.95 52.62 -8.80
CA SER A 99 1.31 53.43 -7.77
C SER A 99 1.67 53.00 -6.35
N ASP A 100 2.21 53.95 -5.58
CA ASP A 100 2.58 53.93 -4.15
C ASP A 100 4.02 53.47 -3.78
N PRO A 101 4.99 54.42 -3.71
CA PRO A 101 6.33 54.16 -3.19
C PRO A 101 6.37 53.74 -1.70
N LYS A 102 5.36 54.08 -0.89
CA LYS A 102 5.40 53.84 0.57
C LYS A 102 5.18 52.39 0.97
N LYS A 103 4.82 51.52 0.01
CA LYS A 103 4.72 50.06 0.20
C LYS A 103 6.01 49.30 -0.14
N ARG A 104 7.10 49.99 -0.51
CA ARG A 104 8.37 49.38 -0.96
C ARG A 104 9.41 49.17 0.16
N LEU A 105 9.01 48.90 1.40
CA LEU A 105 9.97 48.48 2.42
C LEU A 105 10.44 47.05 2.12
N GLY A 106 11.62 46.89 1.54
CA GLY A 106 12.35 45.61 1.43
C GLY A 106 12.59 45.06 0.02
N CYS A 107 11.81 45.47 -0.99
CA CYS A 107 11.92 44.93 -2.35
C CYS A 107 12.70 45.88 -3.28
N GLU A 108 13.95 45.54 -3.63
CA GLU A 108 14.67 46.16 -4.75
C GLU A 108 14.34 45.39 -6.06
N PRO A 109 13.60 45.98 -7.02
CA PRO A 109 13.40 45.40 -8.36
C PRO A 109 14.70 45.47 -9.19
N SER A 110 14.68 44.87 -10.39
CA SER A 110 15.79 44.96 -11.35
C SER A 110 16.22 46.42 -11.60
N GLN A 111 17.51 46.63 -11.83
CA GLN A 111 18.14 47.96 -11.87
C GLN A 111 17.58 48.88 -12.99
N SER A 112 16.89 48.28 -13.96
CA SER A 112 16.11 48.91 -15.01
C SER A 112 14.72 49.37 -14.52
N ASP A 113 14.56 50.66 -14.21
CA ASP A 113 13.34 51.51 -14.28
C ASP A 113 11.92 50.90 -13.99
N GLU A 114 11.05 51.63 -13.29
CA GLU A 114 9.69 51.20 -12.90
C GLU A 114 8.74 50.83 -14.06
N THR A 115 9.13 51.16 -15.29
CA THR A 115 8.45 50.79 -16.52
C THR A 115 8.87 49.43 -17.09
N THR A 116 9.94 48.80 -16.60
CA THR A 116 10.40 47.49 -17.10
C THR A 116 9.44 46.36 -16.75
N VAL A 117 9.27 45.40 -17.66
CA VAL A 117 8.39 44.24 -17.47
C VAL A 117 9.01 42.92 -17.95
N ILE A 118 9.89 42.93 -18.97
CA ILE A 118 10.68 41.75 -19.36
C ILE A 118 12.16 42.13 -19.40
N THR A 119 13.01 41.34 -18.74
CA THR A 119 14.47 41.49 -18.73
C THR A 119 15.16 40.23 -19.24
N VAL A 120 16.31 40.39 -19.90
CA VAL A 120 17.18 39.27 -20.32
C VAL A 120 18.60 39.47 -19.85
N ARG A 121 19.17 38.41 -19.28
CA ARG A 121 20.49 38.41 -18.62
C ARG A 121 21.30 37.17 -19.00
N SER A 122 22.63 37.28 -19.00
CA SER A 122 23.54 36.13 -19.18
C SER A 122 23.53 35.24 -17.94
N MET A 123 23.51 33.92 -18.15
CA MET A 123 23.71 32.92 -17.10
C MET A 123 25.19 32.60 -16.85
N ASP A 124 26.05 32.83 -17.84
CA ASP A 124 27.49 32.58 -17.75
C ASP A 124 28.21 33.57 -16.81
N ASN A 125 27.60 34.73 -16.53
CA ASN A 125 28.05 35.69 -15.52
C ASN A 125 26.89 36.25 -14.66
N LEU A 126 26.32 35.39 -13.81
CA LEU A 126 25.26 35.72 -12.84
C LEU A 126 25.61 36.82 -11.82
N GLU A 127 26.87 37.25 -11.72
CA GLU A 127 27.26 38.36 -10.86
C GLU A 127 27.16 39.74 -11.55
N SER A 128 27.18 39.77 -12.89
CA SER A 128 27.04 41.00 -13.68
C SER A 128 25.66 41.63 -13.53
N LYS A 129 25.61 42.96 -13.60
CA LYS A 129 24.37 43.77 -13.62
C LYS A 129 23.94 44.18 -15.03
N GLU A 130 24.64 43.69 -16.06
CA GLU A 130 24.35 44.03 -17.46
C GLU A 130 23.12 43.27 -17.97
N GLU A 131 22.07 44.01 -18.33
CA GLU A 131 20.86 43.49 -18.95
C GLU A 131 20.92 43.70 -20.46
N LEU A 132 20.80 42.61 -21.21
CA LEU A 132 21.01 42.57 -22.66
C LEU A 132 19.75 42.90 -23.48
N GLY A 133 18.60 42.93 -22.81
CA GLY A 133 17.32 43.31 -23.41
C GLY A 133 16.33 43.69 -22.31
N ILE A 134 15.68 44.85 -22.48
CA ILE A 134 14.74 45.45 -21.52
C ILE A 134 13.47 45.84 -22.29
N ILE A 135 12.35 45.17 -22.03
CA ILE A 135 11.04 45.54 -22.57
C ILE A 135 10.25 46.29 -21.50
N LYS A 136 9.79 47.50 -21.85
CA LYS A 136 9.03 48.38 -20.97
C LYS A 136 7.53 48.35 -21.28
N ARG A 137 6.68 48.40 -20.26
CA ARG A 137 5.22 48.61 -20.41
C ARG A 137 4.90 50.07 -20.72
N LYS A 138 3.75 50.28 -21.35
CA LYS A 138 3.22 51.60 -21.71
C LYS A 138 2.43 52.24 -20.55
N GLN A 139 1.51 51.50 -19.91
CA GLN A 139 0.63 52.02 -18.84
C GLN A 139 0.27 50.97 -17.77
N GLU A 140 -0.47 49.92 -18.11
CA GLU A 140 -1.08 49.00 -17.13
C GLU A 140 -0.14 47.90 -16.59
N PRO A 141 -0.40 47.35 -15.39
CA PRO A 141 0.27 46.14 -14.90
C PRO A 141 -0.26 44.86 -15.58
N LEU A 142 0.67 44.01 -16.03
CA LEU A 142 0.40 42.76 -16.75
C LEU A 142 0.66 41.53 -15.88
N HIS A 143 -0.17 40.49 -16.02
CA HIS A 143 -0.03 39.21 -15.33
C HIS A 143 0.41 38.13 -16.34
N PHE A 144 1.61 37.58 -16.14
CA PHE A 144 2.24 36.57 -17.00
C PHE A 144 1.96 35.16 -16.47
N VAL A 145 1.56 34.26 -17.36
CA VAL A 145 1.19 32.88 -16.98
C VAL A 145 2.31 31.89 -17.26
N ASP A 146 3.17 32.14 -18.24
CA ASP A 146 4.27 31.25 -18.60
C ASP A 146 5.35 32.00 -19.40
N ALA A 147 6.45 31.31 -19.72
CA ALA A 147 7.47 31.78 -20.64
C ALA A 147 8.01 30.60 -21.43
N LEU A 148 8.03 30.71 -22.77
CA LEU A 148 8.23 29.60 -23.68
C LEU A 148 9.20 29.99 -24.81
N GLN A 149 10.10 29.09 -25.20
CA GLN A 149 10.87 29.20 -26.45
C GLN A 149 10.29 28.29 -27.52
N TRP A 150 10.16 28.79 -28.75
CA TRP A 150 9.96 27.96 -29.93
C TRP A 150 10.68 28.58 -31.12
N GLY A 151 11.55 27.79 -31.76
CA GLY A 151 12.53 28.30 -32.72
C GLY A 151 13.43 29.39 -32.12
N ASP A 152 13.64 30.43 -32.93
CA ASP A 152 14.34 31.69 -32.65
C ASP A 152 13.48 32.74 -31.92
N HIS A 153 12.30 32.35 -31.43
CA HIS A 153 11.34 33.26 -30.79
C HIS A 153 11.01 32.85 -29.34
N LEU A 154 10.79 33.87 -28.49
CA LEU A 154 10.31 33.75 -27.11
C LEU A 154 8.87 34.26 -27.01
N PHE A 155 8.04 33.51 -26.29
CA PHE A 155 6.61 33.69 -26.19
C PHE A 155 6.19 33.80 -24.71
N PHE A 156 5.43 34.82 -24.37
CA PHE A 156 4.95 35.06 -23.00
C PHE A 156 3.42 35.27 -23.02
N PRO A 157 2.61 34.27 -22.63
CA PRO A 157 1.17 34.46 -22.44
C PRO A 157 0.89 35.35 -21.23
N TYR A 158 0.08 36.39 -21.42
CA TYR A 158 -0.28 37.36 -20.38
C TYR A 158 -1.73 37.86 -20.49
N TYR A 159 -2.19 38.57 -19.48
CA TYR A 159 -3.43 39.36 -19.52
C TYR A 159 -3.30 40.59 -18.60
N THR A 160 -4.19 41.58 -18.74
CA THR A 160 -4.14 42.80 -17.90
C THR A 160 -4.65 42.52 -16.48
N LEU A 161 -3.98 43.01 -15.44
CA LEU A 161 -4.33 42.66 -14.06
C LEU A 161 -5.76 43.08 -13.68
N LYS A 162 -6.30 44.12 -14.35
CA LYS A 162 -7.70 44.56 -14.23
C LYS A 162 -8.72 43.49 -14.65
N ALA A 163 -8.40 42.59 -15.57
CA ALA A 163 -9.28 41.48 -15.96
C ALA A 163 -9.52 40.49 -14.79
N ARG A 164 -8.51 40.27 -13.92
CA ARG A 164 -8.65 39.47 -12.67
C ARG A 164 -9.61 40.13 -11.68
N LEU A 165 -9.76 41.44 -11.74
CA LEU A 165 -10.64 42.25 -10.89
C LEU A 165 -12.04 42.50 -11.51
N GLY A 166 -12.33 41.94 -12.68
CA GLY A 166 -13.59 42.18 -13.41
C GLY A 166 -13.64 43.50 -14.19
N ASN A 167 -12.67 44.38 -13.99
CA ASN A 167 -12.68 45.77 -14.46
C ASN A 167 -12.02 45.97 -15.84
N SER A 168 -11.97 44.93 -16.67
CA SER A 168 -11.54 45.01 -18.07
C SER A 168 -12.22 43.92 -18.91
N MET A 169 -12.58 44.28 -20.16
CA MET A 169 -13.09 43.36 -21.18
C MET A 169 -12.01 42.99 -22.22
N GLU A 170 -10.76 43.42 -22.02
CA GLU A 170 -9.67 43.17 -22.97
C GLU A 170 -9.30 41.67 -23.02
N PRO A 171 -9.08 41.08 -24.22
CA PRO A 171 -8.68 39.67 -24.33
C PRO A 171 -7.30 39.40 -23.72
N PRO A 172 -7.05 38.17 -23.23
CA PRO A 172 -5.70 37.73 -22.95
C PRO A 172 -4.84 37.73 -24.24
N SER A 173 -3.52 37.77 -24.09
CA SER A 173 -2.57 38.09 -25.17
C SER A 173 -1.31 37.22 -25.12
N MET A 174 -0.64 37.10 -26.25
CA MET A 174 0.69 36.48 -26.38
C MET A 174 1.72 37.55 -26.79
N ALA A 175 2.72 37.86 -25.96
CA ALA A 175 3.85 38.69 -26.37
C ALA A 175 4.87 37.84 -27.14
N VAL A 176 5.38 38.35 -28.26
CA VAL A 176 6.30 37.62 -29.15
C VAL A 176 7.59 38.41 -29.35
N LEU A 177 8.71 37.85 -28.93
CA LEU A 177 10.05 38.42 -29.04
C LEU A 177 10.91 37.53 -29.95
N HIS A 178 11.79 38.14 -30.74
CA HIS A 178 12.72 37.49 -31.67
C HIS A 178 14.15 37.63 -31.17
N GLN A 179 14.86 36.50 -31.10
CA GLN A 179 16.25 36.43 -30.69
C GLN A 179 17.14 36.98 -31.81
N LEU A 180 17.91 38.04 -31.51
CA LEU A 180 18.89 38.63 -32.42
C LEU A 180 20.30 38.24 -31.99
N HIS A 181 21.28 38.38 -32.89
CA HIS A 181 22.67 38.09 -32.52
C HIS A 181 23.14 39.04 -31.39
N PRO A 182 24.03 38.61 -30.46
CA PRO A 182 24.45 39.47 -29.34
C PRO A 182 25.06 40.81 -29.78
N SER A 183 25.68 40.87 -30.96
CA SER A 183 26.20 42.09 -31.59
C SER A 183 25.14 43.07 -32.12
N GLU A 184 23.86 42.67 -32.15
CA GLU A 184 22.74 43.43 -32.71
C GLU A 184 21.70 43.87 -31.65
N GLY A 185 21.98 43.61 -30.37
CA GLY A 185 21.11 44.00 -29.25
C GLY A 185 20.27 42.86 -28.65
N GLY A 186 20.61 41.60 -28.92
CA GLY A 186 20.15 40.41 -28.17
C GLY A 186 18.71 39.96 -28.40
N LEU A 187 17.71 40.82 -28.21
CA LEU A 187 16.28 40.49 -28.36
C LEU A 187 15.47 41.71 -28.81
N THR A 188 14.56 41.51 -29.78
CA THR A 188 13.61 42.53 -30.23
C THR A 188 12.18 42.01 -30.12
N LEU A 189 11.30 42.77 -29.46
CA LEU A 189 9.86 42.53 -29.45
C LEU A 189 9.29 42.72 -30.87
N LYS A 190 8.61 41.71 -31.41
CA LYS A 190 7.88 41.78 -32.70
C LYS A 190 6.53 42.48 -32.51
N GLY A 191 5.81 42.10 -31.45
CA GLY A 191 4.49 42.63 -31.12
C GLY A 191 3.79 41.77 -30.08
N HIS A 192 2.45 41.80 -30.11
CA HIS A 192 1.63 40.79 -29.43
C HIS A 192 0.46 40.36 -30.32
N VAL A 193 -0.24 39.30 -29.92
CA VAL A 193 -1.48 38.82 -30.56
C VAL A 193 -2.54 38.61 -29.49
N TYR A 194 -3.79 39.04 -29.75
CA TYR A 194 -4.92 38.77 -28.86
C TYR A 194 -5.46 37.34 -29.04
N LEU A 195 -5.82 36.68 -27.94
CA LEU A 195 -6.23 35.28 -27.90
C LEU A 195 -7.70 35.16 -27.48
N ASP A 196 -8.58 34.73 -28.39
CA ASP A 196 -9.99 34.49 -28.10
C ASP A 196 -10.28 32.98 -28.04
N CYS A 197 -10.59 32.51 -26.83
CA CYS A 197 -11.08 31.16 -26.54
C CYS A 197 -12.55 31.20 -26.11
N GLY A 198 -13.40 31.84 -26.92
CA GLY A 198 -14.83 32.03 -26.65
C GLY A 198 -15.09 32.99 -25.51
N CYS A 199 -14.63 34.23 -25.64
CA CYS A 199 -14.88 35.36 -24.71
C CYS A 199 -14.36 35.16 -23.26
N ARG A 200 -13.39 34.27 -23.05
CA ARG A 200 -12.76 34.02 -21.74
C ARG A 200 -11.58 34.98 -21.51
N SER A 201 -11.66 35.79 -20.45
CA SER A 201 -10.77 36.92 -20.17
C SER A 201 -9.49 36.58 -19.40
N LEU A 202 -9.33 35.34 -18.90
CA LEU A 202 -8.19 34.92 -18.09
C LEU A 202 -7.54 33.65 -18.67
N ILE A 203 -6.20 33.61 -18.66
CA ILE A 203 -5.45 32.34 -18.82
C ILE A 203 -5.07 31.84 -17.41
N VAL A 204 -5.19 30.53 -17.19
CA VAL A 204 -4.93 29.85 -15.91
C VAL A 204 -3.68 28.97 -15.96
N SER A 205 -3.47 28.27 -17.08
CA SER A 205 -2.34 27.36 -17.30
C SER A 205 -1.98 27.29 -18.79
N SER A 206 -0.78 26.80 -19.09
CA SER A 206 -0.10 26.89 -20.38
C SER A 206 0.78 25.65 -20.60
N SER A 207 0.85 25.18 -21.85
CA SER A 207 1.79 24.13 -22.24
C SER A 207 2.20 24.27 -23.72
N LEU A 208 3.45 23.93 -24.04
CA LEU A 208 3.99 23.92 -25.40
C LEU A 208 4.16 22.49 -25.89
N VAL A 209 3.51 22.16 -27.01
CA VAL A 209 3.62 20.88 -27.70
C VAL A 209 4.50 21.06 -28.94
N ARG A 210 5.43 20.14 -29.20
CA ARG A 210 6.35 20.18 -30.35
C ARG A 210 6.31 18.85 -31.12
N GLN A 211 6.26 18.89 -32.45
CA GLN A 211 6.19 17.72 -33.33
C GLN A 211 7.03 17.96 -34.60
N GLY A 212 8.31 17.60 -34.53
CA GLY A 212 9.28 18.04 -35.52
C GLY A 212 9.44 19.56 -35.46
N GLU A 213 9.33 20.23 -36.61
CA GLU A 213 9.39 21.69 -36.72
C GLU A 213 8.08 22.36 -36.27
N ARG A 214 6.93 21.67 -36.33
CA ARG A 214 5.64 22.24 -35.89
C ARG A 214 5.56 22.33 -34.37
N GLY A 215 4.84 23.34 -33.90
CA GLY A 215 4.53 23.51 -32.48
C GLY A 215 3.18 24.16 -32.26
N TRP A 216 2.58 23.85 -31.12
CA TRP A 216 1.29 24.38 -30.67
C TRP A 216 1.36 24.82 -29.22
N TRP A 217 0.75 25.96 -28.93
CA TRP A 217 0.49 26.40 -27.56
C TRP A 217 -0.91 25.96 -27.14
N VAL A 218 -1.00 25.37 -25.95
CA VAL A 218 -2.25 24.89 -25.35
C VAL A 218 -2.51 25.72 -24.10
N GLY A 219 -3.57 26.53 -24.14
CA GLY A 219 -3.98 27.39 -23.02
C GLY A 219 -5.24 26.89 -22.32
N VAL A 220 -5.25 26.95 -20.99
CA VAL A 220 -6.48 26.83 -20.19
C VAL A 220 -7.01 28.23 -19.90
N PHE A 221 -8.23 28.50 -20.35
CA PHE A 221 -8.89 29.80 -20.24
C PHE A 221 -10.05 29.75 -19.25
N ASN A 222 -10.37 30.87 -18.59
CA ASN A 222 -11.48 31.03 -17.65
C ASN A 222 -12.18 32.40 -17.79
N HIS A 223 -13.43 32.49 -17.33
CA HIS A 223 -14.17 33.76 -17.22
C HIS A 223 -13.79 34.51 -15.93
N SER A 224 -13.79 35.84 -15.96
CA SER A 224 -13.58 36.68 -14.77
C SER A 224 -14.76 36.67 -13.79
N HIS A 225 -15.99 36.39 -14.25
CA HIS A 225 -17.21 36.41 -13.43
C HIS A 225 -18.13 35.20 -13.69
N SER A 226 -17.74 34.01 -13.23
CA SER A 226 -18.70 32.90 -13.04
C SER A 226 -18.28 31.95 -11.93
N ALA A 227 -19.01 31.94 -10.81
CA ALA A 227 -18.87 30.88 -9.82
C ALA A 227 -19.53 29.58 -10.34
N LYS A 228 -18.73 28.55 -10.62
CA LYS A 228 -19.17 27.17 -10.93
C LYS A 228 -20.16 27.03 -12.10
N ALA A 229 -20.02 27.82 -13.16
CA ALA A 229 -20.68 27.54 -14.43
C ALA A 229 -20.05 26.31 -15.13
N TRP A 230 -20.84 25.45 -15.75
CA TRP A 230 -20.35 24.21 -16.40
C TRP A 230 -19.37 24.48 -17.55
N ASN A 231 -19.46 25.67 -18.16
CA ASN A 231 -18.60 26.16 -19.23
C ASN A 231 -17.58 27.22 -18.76
N ALA A 232 -17.36 27.38 -17.44
CA ALA A 232 -16.46 28.39 -16.90
C ALA A 232 -15.07 28.31 -17.55
N THR A 233 -14.49 27.11 -17.61
CA THR A 233 -13.15 26.88 -18.17
C THR A 233 -13.16 26.17 -19.52
N ALA A 234 -12.14 26.40 -20.33
CA ALA A 234 -11.93 25.73 -21.61
C ALA A 234 -10.45 25.55 -21.94
N VAL A 235 -10.16 24.58 -22.82
CA VAL A 235 -8.87 24.42 -23.48
C VAL A 235 -8.99 24.95 -24.91
N CYS A 236 -8.05 25.78 -25.34
CA CYS A 236 -7.88 26.16 -26.75
C CYS A 236 -6.43 25.97 -27.19
N ILE A 237 -6.25 25.69 -28.48
CA ILE A 237 -4.97 25.34 -29.10
C ILE A 237 -4.67 26.30 -30.25
N PHE A 238 -3.46 26.86 -30.25
CA PHE A 238 -3.00 27.88 -31.19
C PHE A 238 -1.71 27.39 -31.85
N GLU A 239 -1.55 27.60 -33.17
CA GLU A 239 -0.29 27.23 -33.85
C GLU A 239 0.78 28.28 -33.54
N MET A 240 2.01 27.84 -33.26
CA MET A 240 3.10 28.77 -32.89
C MET A 240 3.51 29.65 -34.08
N GLU A 241 3.40 29.14 -35.32
CA GLU A 241 3.69 29.90 -36.53
C GLU A 241 2.65 31.00 -36.78
N GLU A 242 1.37 30.68 -36.65
CA GLU A 242 0.24 31.63 -36.76
C GLU A 242 0.40 32.81 -35.77
N MET A 243 0.80 32.53 -34.53
CA MET A 243 1.09 33.57 -33.53
C MET A 243 2.39 34.35 -33.81
N LYS A 244 3.38 33.75 -34.48
CA LYS A 244 4.63 34.40 -34.87
C LYS A 244 4.39 35.38 -36.03
N GLU A 245 3.58 34.98 -37.02
CA GLU A 245 3.27 35.77 -38.21
C GLU A 245 2.33 36.96 -37.90
N GLN A 246 1.32 36.77 -37.06
CA GLN A 246 0.32 37.81 -36.74
C GLN A 246 0.81 38.85 -35.70
N ALA A 247 2.02 38.69 -35.14
CA ALA A 247 2.56 39.57 -34.11
C ALA A 247 3.06 40.92 -34.66
N CYS A 248 2.16 41.90 -34.77
CA CYS A 248 2.45 43.30 -35.12
C CYS A 248 2.20 44.25 -33.92
N ALA A 249 2.58 45.53 -34.07
CA ALA A 249 2.24 46.72 -33.27
C ALA A 249 1.68 46.51 -31.83
N SER A 250 2.54 46.53 -30.81
CA SER A 250 2.08 46.39 -29.42
C SER A 250 1.42 47.67 -28.86
N THR A 251 0.21 47.54 -28.33
CA THR A 251 -0.44 48.58 -27.52
C THR A 251 0.10 48.65 -26.09
N HIS A 252 0.62 47.54 -25.54
CA HIS A 252 1.02 47.41 -24.13
C HIS A 252 2.49 47.70 -23.84
N PHE A 253 3.38 47.61 -24.83
CA PHE A 253 4.83 47.77 -24.65
C PHE A 253 5.40 48.99 -25.38
N ILE A 254 6.52 49.52 -24.91
CA ILE A 254 7.25 50.67 -25.50
C ILE A 254 8.40 50.12 -26.37
N MET A 255 8.51 50.65 -27.59
CA MET A 255 9.55 50.28 -28.57
C MET A 255 10.54 51.41 -28.81
N ASN A 256 11.85 51.09 -28.81
CA ASN A 256 12.92 52.06 -29.08
C ASN A 256 13.06 52.34 -30.59
N GLY A 257 12.28 53.29 -31.09
CA GLY A 257 12.61 54.10 -32.28
C GLY A 257 12.56 53.45 -33.68
N LYS A 258 12.47 52.11 -33.80
CA LYS A 258 12.27 51.43 -35.09
C LYS A 258 10.82 50.95 -35.24
N SER A 259 10.14 51.46 -36.27
CA SER A 259 8.80 51.00 -36.65
C SER A 259 8.83 49.57 -37.19
N CYS A 260 7.82 48.76 -36.88
CA CYS A 260 7.67 47.45 -37.51
C CYS A 260 7.17 47.63 -38.95
N LEU A 261 7.93 47.10 -39.91
CA LEU A 261 7.51 46.94 -41.30
C LEU A 261 6.52 45.77 -41.41
N CYS A 262 5.30 45.95 -40.88
CA CYS A 262 4.20 45.03 -41.13
C CYS A 262 3.78 45.21 -42.61
N LEU A 263 3.91 44.16 -43.42
CA LEU A 263 3.84 44.20 -44.90
C LEU A 263 2.41 44.34 -45.48
N ILE A 264 1.48 44.89 -44.70
CA ILE A 264 0.08 45.09 -45.08
C ILE A 264 -0.27 46.55 -44.83
N SER A 265 -0.83 47.21 -45.84
CA SER A 265 -1.20 48.63 -45.79
C SER A 265 -2.41 48.89 -44.88
N ASP A 266 -2.53 50.16 -44.47
CA ASP A 266 -3.69 50.78 -43.82
C ASP A 266 -4.07 50.26 -42.42
N SER A 267 -3.49 50.94 -41.42
CA SER A 267 -4.08 51.21 -40.09
C SER A 267 -4.80 50.04 -39.40
N GLN A 268 -4.06 49.17 -38.70
CA GLN A 268 -4.65 48.12 -37.87
C GLN A 268 -4.11 48.09 -36.44
N GLU A 269 -5.03 47.84 -35.52
CA GLU A 269 -4.77 47.42 -34.14
C GLU A 269 -4.28 45.96 -34.13
N ALA A 270 -3.76 45.46 -32.99
CA ALA A 270 -3.25 44.09 -32.92
C ALA A 270 -4.36 43.06 -33.24
N GLN A 271 -4.04 42.07 -34.07
CA GLN A 271 -5.01 41.09 -34.54
C GLN A 271 -5.38 40.06 -33.46
N SER A 272 -6.56 39.44 -33.60
CA SER A 272 -7.11 38.48 -32.64
C SER A 272 -7.33 37.12 -33.29
N ILE A 273 -6.55 36.13 -32.85
CA ILE A 273 -6.74 34.73 -33.26
C ILE A 273 -7.92 34.17 -32.46
N LYS A 274 -8.96 33.74 -33.18
CA LYS A 274 -10.16 33.13 -32.62
C LYS A 274 -10.11 31.62 -32.79
N LYS A 275 -10.14 30.87 -31.68
CA LYS A 275 -10.23 29.41 -31.69
C LYS A 275 -11.47 28.97 -30.92
N LEU A 276 -12.16 27.95 -31.44
CA LEU A 276 -13.22 27.28 -30.69
C LEU A 276 -12.61 26.43 -29.56
N PRO A 277 -13.26 26.33 -28.39
CA PRO A 277 -12.85 25.41 -27.33
C PRO A 277 -12.69 23.96 -27.80
N THR A 278 -11.45 23.46 -27.78
CA THR A 278 -11.12 22.03 -28.00
C THR A 278 -11.72 21.14 -26.91
N LEU A 279 -11.84 21.67 -25.69
CA LEU A 279 -12.53 21.03 -24.57
C LEU A 279 -13.16 22.10 -23.66
N ILE A 280 -14.32 21.81 -23.07
CA ILE A 280 -15.01 22.67 -22.09
C ILE A 280 -15.25 21.85 -20.82
N HIS A 281 -14.99 22.44 -19.65
CA HIS A 281 -15.16 21.79 -18.35
C HIS A 281 -15.39 22.83 -17.23
N SER A 282 -15.85 22.40 -16.05
CA SER A 282 -16.35 23.28 -14.99
C SER A 282 -15.31 23.85 -14.02
N GLY A 283 -14.01 23.59 -14.23
CA GLY A 283 -12.96 23.90 -13.24
C GLY A 283 -11.55 23.44 -13.60
N LEU A 284 -11.08 23.65 -14.83
CA LEU A 284 -9.70 23.35 -15.23
C LEU A 284 -8.72 24.37 -14.65
N VAL A 285 -7.64 23.87 -14.06
CA VAL A 285 -6.57 24.68 -13.44
C VAL A 285 -5.17 24.39 -13.99
N ALA A 286 -4.94 23.22 -14.59
CA ALA A 286 -3.63 22.83 -15.12
C ALA A 286 -3.72 22.14 -16.49
N VAL A 287 -2.71 22.31 -17.34
CA VAL A 287 -2.51 21.53 -18.58
C VAL A 287 -1.04 21.12 -18.75
N TYR A 288 -0.81 19.95 -19.33
CA TYR A 288 0.47 19.56 -19.91
C TYR A 288 0.22 18.73 -21.18
N GLY A 289 0.74 19.17 -22.33
CA GLY A 289 0.63 18.47 -23.60
C GLY A 289 1.92 17.73 -23.98
N THR A 290 1.79 16.62 -24.70
CA THR A 290 2.93 15.84 -25.23
C THR A 290 2.54 15.11 -26.52
N VAL A 291 3.53 14.58 -27.25
CA VAL A 291 3.32 13.80 -28.48
C VAL A 291 3.78 12.36 -28.28
N VAL A 292 2.88 11.42 -28.57
CA VAL A 292 3.08 9.96 -28.47
C VAL A 292 2.46 9.30 -29.70
N LEU A 293 3.22 8.45 -30.39
CA LEU A 293 2.81 7.79 -31.65
C LEU A 293 2.17 8.75 -32.68
N ASN A 294 2.74 9.94 -32.84
CA ASN A 294 2.29 11.02 -33.73
C ASN A 294 0.94 11.69 -33.35
N GLN A 295 0.34 11.32 -32.21
CA GLN A 295 -0.86 11.95 -31.66
C GLN A 295 -0.50 12.90 -30.51
N ILE A 296 -1.26 13.98 -30.36
CA ILE A 296 -1.15 14.89 -29.20
C ILE A 296 -1.99 14.34 -28.05
N VAL A 297 -1.39 14.24 -26.87
CA VAL A 297 -2.02 13.82 -25.62
C VAL A 297 -1.96 14.99 -24.64
N LEU A 298 -3.11 15.38 -24.10
CA LEU A 298 -3.24 16.45 -23.11
C LEU A 298 -3.59 15.85 -21.75
N PHE A 299 -2.77 16.14 -20.74
CA PHE A 299 -3.07 15.88 -19.34
C PHE A 299 -3.60 17.16 -18.71
N LEU A 300 -4.71 17.06 -17.98
CA LEU A 300 -5.45 18.22 -17.47
C LEU A 300 -5.75 18.05 -15.98
N GLY A 301 -5.51 19.09 -15.17
CA GLY A 301 -5.83 19.10 -13.75
C GLY A 301 -7.03 20.00 -13.43
N THR A 302 -7.87 19.58 -12.49
CA THR A 302 -9.06 20.34 -12.04
C THR A 302 -8.93 20.91 -10.62
N ASP A 303 -9.81 21.86 -10.29
CA ASP A 303 -9.92 22.49 -8.97
C ASP A 303 -10.50 21.58 -7.88
N ASP A 304 -11.21 20.51 -8.27
CA ASP A 304 -11.66 19.42 -7.37
C ASP A 304 -10.68 18.24 -7.27
N GLY A 305 -9.53 18.30 -7.95
CA GLY A 305 -8.44 17.33 -7.76
C GLY A 305 -8.46 16.11 -8.69
N GLN A 306 -9.13 16.19 -9.85
CA GLN A 306 -9.11 15.17 -10.91
C GLN A 306 -7.98 15.42 -11.91
N LEU A 307 -7.26 14.36 -12.27
CA LEU A 307 -6.33 14.33 -13.40
C LEU A 307 -7.01 13.64 -14.59
N LEU A 308 -7.28 14.41 -15.65
CA LEU A 308 -7.88 13.93 -16.89
C LEU A 308 -6.80 13.72 -17.97
N LYS A 309 -7.07 12.84 -18.93
CA LYS A 309 -6.31 12.65 -20.17
C LYS A 309 -7.23 12.75 -21.38
N ALA A 310 -6.92 13.67 -22.29
CA ALA A 310 -7.51 13.79 -23.61
C ALA A 310 -6.48 13.44 -24.70
N ILE A 311 -6.94 12.95 -25.83
CA ILE A 311 -6.14 12.61 -27.02
C ILE A 311 -6.80 13.28 -28.22
N LEU A 312 -6.00 13.98 -29.03
CA LEU A 312 -6.50 14.73 -30.18
C LEU A 312 -6.48 13.88 -31.47
N ASN A 313 -7.42 14.15 -32.38
CA ASN A 313 -7.35 13.68 -33.77
C ASN A 313 -6.48 14.62 -34.63
N GLU A 314 -6.42 14.35 -35.94
CA GLU A 314 -5.64 15.15 -36.90
C GLU A 314 -6.23 16.56 -37.10
N ASP A 315 -7.53 16.72 -36.84
CA ASP A 315 -8.29 17.98 -36.88
C ASP A 315 -8.24 18.80 -35.57
N MET A 316 -7.40 18.39 -34.60
CA MET A 316 -7.24 18.99 -33.26
C MET A 316 -8.49 18.92 -32.35
N GLU A 317 -9.47 18.08 -32.68
CA GLU A 317 -10.62 17.78 -31.81
C GLU A 317 -10.24 16.76 -30.71
N SER A 318 -10.77 16.96 -29.50
CA SER A 318 -10.55 16.06 -28.37
C SER A 318 -11.45 14.82 -28.44
N ASN A 319 -10.90 13.64 -28.11
CA ASN A 319 -11.72 12.53 -27.64
C ASN A 319 -12.37 12.83 -26.27
N CYS A 320 -13.27 11.96 -25.79
CA CYS A 320 -13.79 12.11 -24.42
C CYS A 320 -12.69 11.91 -23.37
N PRO A 321 -12.47 12.86 -22.44
CA PRO A 321 -11.40 12.77 -21.46
C PRO A 321 -11.55 11.59 -20.49
N GLU A 322 -10.46 10.85 -20.29
CA GLU A 322 -10.33 9.82 -19.28
C GLU A 322 -9.91 10.43 -17.94
N VAL A 323 -10.67 10.19 -16.86
CA VAL A 323 -10.14 10.39 -15.49
C VAL A 323 -9.07 9.31 -15.22
N LEU A 324 -7.80 9.71 -15.13
CA LEU A 324 -6.69 8.85 -14.74
C LEU A 324 -6.57 8.70 -13.22
N TYR A 325 -6.86 9.77 -12.47
CA TYR A 325 -6.74 9.81 -11.02
C TYR A 325 -7.66 10.88 -10.41
N GLU A 326 -8.11 10.65 -9.18
CA GLU A 326 -8.93 11.59 -8.40
C GLU A 326 -8.35 11.68 -6.98
N ILE A 327 -8.13 12.90 -6.50
CA ILE A 327 -7.68 13.15 -5.12
C ILE A 327 -8.89 13.07 -4.19
N LYS A 328 -8.91 12.05 -3.32
CA LYS A 328 -10.01 11.79 -2.36
C LYS A 328 -10.30 12.97 -1.43
N GLU A 329 -9.30 13.80 -1.15
CA GLU A 329 -9.41 14.98 -0.30
C GLU A 329 -9.99 16.23 -1.02
N GLU A 330 -10.42 16.11 -2.29
CA GLU A 330 -11.01 17.18 -3.13
C GLU A 330 -10.16 18.46 -3.22
N THR A 331 -8.83 18.29 -3.22
CA THR A 331 -7.87 19.41 -3.27
C THR A 331 -7.46 19.75 -4.70
N SER A 332 -7.62 21.01 -5.09
CA SER A 332 -7.14 21.59 -6.34
C SER A 332 -5.70 21.17 -6.72
N ILE A 333 -5.52 20.89 -8.01
CA ILE A 333 -4.24 20.55 -8.60
C ILE A 333 -3.45 21.83 -8.92
N PHE A 334 -2.15 21.81 -8.64
CA PHE A 334 -1.28 22.95 -8.92
C PHE A 334 -1.24 23.25 -10.44
N PRO A 335 -1.31 24.51 -10.89
CA PRO A 335 -1.44 24.88 -12.32
C PRO A 335 -0.34 24.42 -13.29
N LYS A 336 0.67 23.66 -12.86
CA LYS A 336 1.79 23.19 -13.68
C LYS A 336 2.02 21.68 -13.46
N LEU A 337 1.61 20.89 -14.45
CA LEU A 337 1.86 19.44 -14.53
C LEU A 337 3.20 19.18 -15.25
N ARG A 338 3.86 18.04 -14.97
CA ARG A 338 5.11 17.65 -15.64
C ARG A 338 5.26 16.13 -15.69
N LEU A 339 5.63 15.57 -16.85
CA LEU A 339 6.05 14.17 -16.94
C LEU A 339 7.30 13.90 -16.09
N ASP A 340 7.46 12.66 -15.64
CA ASP A 340 8.70 12.19 -15.04
C ASP A 340 9.81 12.16 -16.11
N PRO A 341 10.93 12.90 -15.91
CA PRO A 341 11.97 13.05 -16.92
C PRO A 341 12.83 11.80 -17.12
N LEU A 342 12.80 10.85 -16.18
CA LEU A 342 13.49 9.55 -16.30
C LEU A 342 12.58 8.49 -16.93
N ASP A 343 11.27 8.60 -16.70
CA ASP A 343 10.29 7.55 -17.00
C ASP A 343 8.93 8.16 -17.40
N ASN A 344 8.83 8.55 -18.68
CA ASN A 344 7.66 9.19 -19.32
C ASN A 344 6.34 8.38 -19.27
N ASN A 345 6.33 7.20 -18.63
CA ASN A 345 5.13 6.46 -18.27
C ASN A 345 4.41 7.03 -17.03
N TYR A 346 5.01 8.02 -16.37
CA TYR A 346 4.46 8.68 -15.19
C TYR A 346 4.41 10.21 -15.33
N ILE A 347 3.44 10.82 -14.67
CA ILE A 347 3.26 12.27 -14.54
C ILE A 347 3.24 12.66 -13.06
N TYR A 348 3.87 13.78 -12.72
CA TYR A 348 3.83 14.35 -11.39
C TYR A 348 2.60 15.25 -11.22
N LEU A 349 1.82 14.94 -10.18
CA LEU A 349 0.57 15.59 -9.81
C LEU A 349 0.72 16.25 -8.44
N SER A 350 0.87 17.56 -8.43
CA SER A 350 1.03 18.36 -7.21
C SER A 350 -0.32 18.89 -6.70
N SER A 351 -0.56 18.79 -5.40
CA SER A 351 -1.59 19.52 -4.67
C SER A 351 -0.96 20.25 -3.48
N ALA A 352 -1.69 21.17 -2.83
CA ALA A 352 -1.16 22.14 -1.85
C ALA A 352 -0.24 21.60 -0.73
N ASN A 353 -0.30 20.30 -0.41
CA ASN A 353 0.51 19.64 0.62
C ASN A 353 1.23 18.36 0.18
N LYS A 354 1.09 17.89 -1.08
CA LYS A 354 1.58 16.58 -1.54
C LYS A 354 1.87 16.58 -3.04
N VAL A 355 3.00 16.00 -3.44
CA VAL A 355 3.28 15.62 -4.84
C VAL A 355 3.09 14.11 -5.00
N ARG A 356 2.37 13.68 -6.05
CA ARG A 356 2.08 12.26 -6.35
C ARG A 356 2.65 11.90 -7.72
N ARG A 357 3.17 10.68 -7.90
CA ARG A 357 3.66 10.13 -9.19
C ARG A 357 2.59 9.18 -9.74
N ILE A 358 1.92 9.56 -10.82
CA ILE A 358 0.72 8.89 -11.36
C ILE A 358 1.04 8.25 -12.72
N PRO A 359 0.65 7.00 -13.02
CA PRO A 359 0.82 6.43 -14.36
C PRO A 359 -0.06 7.10 -15.41
N VAL A 360 0.47 7.32 -16.61
CA VAL A 360 -0.18 8.09 -17.70
C VAL A 360 -1.28 7.34 -18.46
N ALA A 361 -1.40 6.03 -18.27
CA ALA A 361 -2.47 5.23 -18.84
C ALA A 361 -2.75 4.00 -17.97
N ASN A 362 -4.01 3.54 -17.95
CA ASN A 362 -4.40 2.29 -17.32
C ASN A 362 -4.97 1.30 -18.34
N CYS A 363 -4.07 0.68 -19.12
CA CYS A 363 -4.44 -0.29 -20.15
C CYS A 363 -5.16 -1.53 -19.61
N SER A 364 -5.11 -1.79 -18.29
CA SER A 364 -5.79 -2.93 -17.66
C SER A 364 -7.32 -2.87 -17.71
N ARG A 365 -7.90 -1.70 -18.03
CA ARG A 365 -9.35 -1.50 -18.13
C ARG A 365 -9.98 -2.11 -19.38
N TYR A 366 -9.18 -2.47 -20.40
CA TYR A 366 -9.68 -3.07 -21.64
C TYR A 366 -9.65 -4.60 -21.52
N VAL A 367 -10.80 -5.24 -21.68
CA VAL A 367 -10.96 -6.70 -21.52
C VAL A 367 -10.87 -7.41 -22.88
N SER A 368 -11.03 -6.65 -23.98
CA SER A 368 -10.94 -7.14 -25.36
C SER A 368 -10.05 -6.29 -26.26
N GLU A 369 -9.58 -6.92 -27.34
CA GLU A 369 -8.86 -6.27 -28.44
C GLU A 369 -9.64 -5.11 -29.03
N GLN A 370 -10.94 -5.32 -29.27
CA GLN A 370 -11.82 -4.32 -29.87
C GLN A 370 -11.98 -3.08 -28.98
N GLU A 371 -12.11 -3.24 -27.65
CA GLU A 371 -12.14 -2.10 -26.72
C GLU A 371 -10.81 -1.35 -26.69
N CYS A 372 -9.69 -2.08 -26.62
CA CYS A 372 -8.35 -1.49 -26.54
C CYS A 372 -8.03 -0.65 -27.79
N LEU A 373 -8.29 -1.21 -28.99
CA LEU A 373 -8.09 -0.52 -30.27
C LEU A 373 -9.10 0.61 -30.49
N SER A 374 -10.37 0.45 -30.08
CA SER A 374 -11.39 1.50 -30.21
C SER A 374 -11.11 2.71 -29.33
N ALA A 375 -10.40 2.55 -28.22
CA ALA A 375 -10.02 3.64 -27.33
C ALA A 375 -8.93 4.57 -27.90
N LYS A 376 -8.17 4.11 -28.91
CA LYS A 376 -7.09 4.86 -29.59
C LYS A 376 -6.08 5.51 -28.62
N ASP A 377 -5.75 4.83 -27.52
CA ASP A 377 -4.83 5.33 -26.49
C ASP A 377 -3.38 5.02 -26.89
N PRO A 378 -2.55 6.03 -27.27
CA PRO A 378 -1.20 5.78 -27.82
C PRO A 378 -0.19 5.24 -26.79
N TYR A 379 -0.60 5.13 -25.53
CA TYR A 379 0.15 4.45 -24.47
C TYR A 379 -0.23 2.98 -24.30
N CYS A 380 -1.24 2.45 -24.99
CA CYS A 380 -1.74 1.08 -24.80
C CYS A 380 -1.64 0.23 -26.07
N GLY A 381 -1.24 -1.02 -25.90
CA GLY A 381 -1.23 -2.05 -26.94
C GLY A 381 -1.96 -3.32 -26.49
N TRP A 382 -2.36 -4.13 -27.47
CA TRP A 382 -3.00 -5.42 -27.26
C TRP A 382 -2.20 -6.55 -27.92
N CYS A 383 -2.06 -7.69 -27.23
CA CYS A 383 -1.40 -8.88 -27.73
C CYS A 383 -2.40 -10.04 -27.91
N SER A 384 -2.86 -10.24 -29.15
CA SER A 384 -3.86 -11.25 -29.53
C SER A 384 -3.42 -12.68 -29.20
N LEU A 385 -2.12 -12.98 -29.30
CA LEU A 385 -1.52 -14.28 -28.98
C LEU A 385 -1.68 -14.68 -27.50
N ASN A 386 -1.54 -13.72 -26.59
CA ASN A 386 -1.60 -13.97 -25.14
C ASN A 386 -2.91 -13.54 -24.48
N ARG A 387 -3.83 -12.90 -25.22
CA ARG A 387 -5.04 -12.23 -24.70
C ARG A 387 -4.74 -11.28 -23.54
N ARG A 388 -3.69 -10.46 -23.68
CA ARG A 388 -3.24 -9.50 -22.66
C ARG A 388 -2.96 -8.12 -23.27
N TYR A 389 -3.34 -7.08 -22.54
CA TYR A 389 -2.94 -5.69 -22.78
C TYR A 389 -1.48 -5.46 -22.35
N PHE A 390 -0.86 -4.40 -22.85
CA PHE A 390 0.45 -3.91 -22.38
C PHE A 390 0.56 -2.39 -22.53
N LEU A 391 1.48 -1.78 -21.77
CA LEU A 391 1.84 -0.36 -21.91
C LEU A 391 2.89 -0.23 -23.04
N TYR A 392 2.74 0.78 -23.91
CA TYR A 392 3.62 0.98 -25.06
C TYR A 392 4.91 1.71 -24.64
N PHE A 393 6.01 0.97 -24.50
CA PHE A 393 7.31 1.53 -24.10
C PHE A 393 7.92 2.44 -25.19
N ARG A 394 8.20 3.69 -24.85
CA ARG A 394 8.85 4.66 -25.75
C ARG A 394 10.34 4.34 -25.92
N LEU A 395 10.70 3.84 -27.11
CA LEU A 395 12.08 3.52 -27.49
C LEU A 395 12.99 4.77 -27.48
N ARG A 396 14.26 4.61 -27.09
CA ARG A 396 15.28 5.66 -27.22
C ARG A 396 15.82 5.67 -28.65
N TYR A 397 15.75 6.81 -29.32
CA TYR A 397 16.41 7.01 -30.61
C TYR A 397 17.94 7.00 -30.47
N LYS A 398 18.60 6.15 -31.25
CA LYS A 398 19.96 6.38 -31.75
C LYS A 398 19.97 6.14 -33.26
N SER A 399 20.42 7.13 -34.02
CA SER A 399 20.76 7.04 -35.46
C SER A 399 19.74 6.34 -36.38
N ASN A 400 18.73 7.09 -36.84
CA ASN A 400 17.94 6.91 -38.07
C ASN A 400 17.38 5.51 -38.45
N ALA A 401 17.26 4.56 -37.52
CA ALA A 401 16.54 3.30 -37.73
C ALA A 401 15.56 3.03 -36.57
N LEU A 402 14.35 2.55 -36.90
CA LEU A 402 13.27 2.35 -35.92
C LEU A 402 13.32 0.91 -35.38
N LEU A 403 14.21 0.71 -34.42
CA LEU A 403 14.54 -0.58 -33.83
C LEU A 403 13.69 -0.85 -32.57
N VAL A 404 12.65 -1.67 -32.71
CA VAL A 404 11.75 -2.07 -31.63
C VAL A 404 12.36 -3.22 -30.84
N SER A 405 12.91 -2.93 -29.67
CA SER A 405 13.38 -3.94 -28.71
C SER A 405 12.26 -4.32 -27.73
N VAL A 406 11.68 -5.51 -27.89
CA VAL A 406 10.76 -6.09 -26.89
C VAL A 406 11.57 -6.99 -25.95
N HIS A 407 11.52 -6.70 -24.66
CA HIS A 407 12.15 -7.52 -23.63
C HIS A 407 11.09 -8.44 -23.01
N PHE A 408 11.41 -9.73 -22.89
CA PHE A 408 10.54 -10.73 -22.29
C PHE A 408 11.15 -11.21 -20.98
N ASP A 409 10.77 -10.60 -19.86
CA ASP A 409 11.34 -10.82 -18.52
C ASP A 409 11.34 -12.30 -18.07
N TRP A 410 10.41 -13.11 -18.61
CA TRP A 410 10.27 -14.54 -18.29
C TRP A 410 11.11 -15.47 -19.18
N LEU A 411 11.80 -14.94 -20.20
CA LEU A 411 12.68 -15.70 -21.10
C LEU A 411 14.11 -15.16 -21.19
N GLY A 412 14.37 -13.92 -20.74
CA GLY A 412 15.69 -13.28 -20.82
C GLY A 412 16.14 -12.93 -22.24
N VAL A 413 15.26 -13.10 -23.24
CA VAL A 413 15.52 -12.79 -24.64
C VAL A 413 15.04 -11.38 -24.97
N THR A 414 15.90 -10.61 -25.64
CA THR A 414 15.52 -9.32 -26.24
C THR A 414 15.30 -9.53 -27.74
N VAL A 415 14.06 -9.34 -28.21
CA VAL A 415 13.74 -9.43 -29.64
C VAL A 415 13.80 -8.02 -30.23
N ALA A 416 14.75 -7.78 -31.14
CA ALA A 416 14.86 -6.54 -31.90
C ALA A 416 14.22 -6.70 -33.28
N ALA A 417 13.20 -5.91 -33.58
CA ALA A 417 12.56 -5.85 -34.90
C ALA A 417 12.78 -4.46 -35.53
N ASN A 418 13.17 -4.41 -36.79
CA ASN A 418 13.24 -3.17 -37.58
C ASN A 418 11.99 -3.09 -38.47
N ILE A 419 11.16 -2.07 -38.29
CA ILE A 419 9.84 -1.99 -38.96
C ILE A 419 9.87 -0.96 -40.09
N SER A 420 9.93 -1.42 -41.33
CA SER A 420 9.52 -0.65 -42.50
C SER A 420 8.00 -0.69 -42.68
N LYS A 421 7.42 0.33 -43.33
CA LYS A 421 5.97 0.47 -43.50
C LYS A 421 5.39 -0.62 -44.42
N VAL A 422 4.64 -1.58 -43.84
CA VAL A 422 3.34 -2.13 -44.31
C VAL A 422 2.91 -3.25 -43.35
N LEU A 423 1.61 -3.37 -43.06
CA LEU A 423 1.07 -4.30 -42.07
C LEU A 423 0.20 -5.39 -42.74
N THR A 424 0.76 -6.60 -42.92
CA THR A 424 -0.03 -7.85 -43.11
C THR A 424 0.79 -9.08 -42.73
N SER A 425 0.27 -9.88 -41.80
CA SER A 425 0.83 -11.15 -41.29
C SER A 425 2.16 -11.05 -40.51
N CYS A 426 2.33 -11.92 -39.51
CA CYS A 426 3.57 -12.10 -38.78
C CYS A 426 4.12 -13.51 -39.08
N VAL A 427 5.19 -13.59 -39.86
CA VAL A 427 5.85 -14.86 -40.22
C VAL A 427 7.34 -14.73 -39.90
N ILE A 428 7.78 -15.38 -38.83
CA ILE A 428 9.19 -15.42 -38.45
C ILE A 428 9.90 -16.44 -39.34
N LYS A 429 10.78 -15.98 -40.23
CA LYS A 429 11.64 -16.83 -41.06
C LYS A 429 13.08 -16.34 -40.99
N ILE A 430 13.97 -17.15 -40.43
CA ILE A 430 15.36 -16.78 -40.15
C ILE A 430 16.23 -17.09 -41.38
N VAL A 431 16.77 -16.06 -42.05
CA VAL A 431 17.79 -16.17 -43.10
C VAL A 431 18.79 -15.01 -42.95
N LYS A 432 20.07 -15.26 -43.26
CA LYS A 432 21.15 -14.26 -43.23
C LYS A 432 21.27 -13.49 -44.58
N PRO A 433 21.97 -12.33 -44.62
CA PRO A 433 21.60 -11.25 -45.54
C PRO A 433 22.32 -11.27 -46.90
N VAL A 434 21.64 -10.71 -47.91
CA VAL A 434 22.21 -10.09 -49.12
C VAL A 434 21.38 -8.81 -49.42
N GLU A 435 21.98 -7.87 -50.14
CA GLU A 435 21.45 -6.59 -50.62
C GLU A 435 20.43 -6.80 -51.80
N ILE A 436 19.79 -5.84 -52.49
CA ILE A 436 19.96 -4.37 -52.62
C ILE A 436 18.72 -3.69 -53.26
N PHE A 437 18.64 -2.34 -53.17
CA PHE A 437 17.83 -1.36 -53.96
C PHE A 437 16.27 -1.41 -54.04
N TYR A 438 15.71 -0.24 -54.44
CA TYR A 438 14.30 0.09 -54.68
C TYR A 438 14.01 0.20 -56.19
N GLU A 439 12.74 0.08 -56.59
CA GLU A 439 12.24 0.86 -57.74
C GLU A 439 10.74 1.24 -57.65
N ASN A 440 10.31 2.10 -58.57
CA ASN A 440 9.08 2.92 -58.57
C ASN A 440 7.74 2.16 -58.68
N VAL A 441 6.64 2.78 -58.21
CA VAL A 441 5.34 2.91 -58.94
C VAL A 441 4.51 4.06 -58.30
N VAL A 442 3.69 4.75 -59.12
CA VAL A 442 2.84 5.90 -58.72
C VAL A 442 1.35 5.51 -58.62
N LEU A 443 0.61 6.25 -57.78
CA LEU A 443 -0.84 6.18 -57.51
C LEU A 443 -1.76 5.98 -58.73
N LYS A 444 -2.88 5.27 -58.53
CA LYS A 444 -4.13 5.51 -59.28
C LYS A 444 -5.41 5.06 -58.55
N ASN A 445 -6.43 5.91 -58.71
CA ASN A 445 -7.89 5.77 -58.56
C ASN A 445 -8.49 4.35 -58.82
N SER A 446 -9.66 3.97 -58.32
CA SER A 446 -10.59 4.52 -57.28
C SER A 446 -11.70 3.48 -56.97
N SER A 447 -12.31 3.56 -55.78
CA SER A 447 -13.70 3.16 -55.42
C SER A 447 -14.33 1.86 -55.98
N CYS A 448 -14.80 0.94 -55.10
CA CYS A 448 -16.24 0.69 -54.95
C CYS A 448 -16.64 -0.28 -53.80
N PHE A 449 -17.94 -0.24 -53.49
CA PHE A 449 -18.79 -0.92 -52.51
C PHE A 449 -18.50 -2.36 -52.05
N CYS A 450 -19.01 -2.67 -50.84
CA CYS A 450 -19.02 -3.98 -50.18
C CYS A 450 -20.04 -4.97 -50.77
N ASN A 451 -19.71 -6.27 -50.75
CA ASN A 451 -20.43 -7.31 -49.99
C ASN A 451 -19.68 -8.66 -50.09
N LEU A 452 -19.59 -9.46 -49.01
CA LEU A 452 -20.06 -10.86 -48.99
C LEU A 452 -19.97 -11.53 -47.61
N THR A 453 -20.85 -12.51 -47.46
CA THR A 453 -21.00 -13.55 -46.42
C THR A 453 -19.72 -14.19 -45.88
N ALA A 454 -19.74 -14.56 -44.61
CA ALA A 454 -18.86 -15.61 -44.08
C ALA A 454 -19.19 -16.98 -44.70
N LEU A 455 -18.16 -17.81 -44.92
CA LEU A 455 -18.31 -19.18 -45.40
C LEU A 455 -17.38 -20.08 -44.57
N VAL A 456 -17.97 -20.99 -43.77
CA VAL A 456 -17.22 -22.01 -43.03
C VAL A 456 -16.97 -23.18 -43.96
N ILE A 457 -15.70 -23.53 -44.16
CA ILE A 457 -15.32 -24.82 -44.75
C ILE A 457 -14.94 -25.74 -43.59
N THR A 458 -15.83 -26.68 -43.31
CA THR A 458 -15.50 -27.96 -42.67
C THR A 458 -15.80 -29.05 -43.69
N ASP A 459 -14.98 -30.10 -43.74
CA ASP A 459 -15.21 -31.19 -44.68
C ASP A 459 -16.58 -31.86 -44.44
N ASN A 460 -17.33 -32.02 -45.54
CA ASN A 460 -18.66 -32.65 -45.67
C ASN A 460 -19.91 -31.79 -45.33
N GLY A 461 -20.64 -31.34 -46.37
CA GLY A 461 -22.09 -31.12 -46.33
C GLY A 461 -22.60 -29.71 -46.65
N MET A 462 -23.50 -29.57 -47.64
CA MET A 462 -24.28 -28.35 -47.92
C MET A 462 -25.66 -28.39 -47.26
N PHE A 463 -26.26 -27.21 -47.01
CA PHE A 463 -27.66 -26.89 -47.41
C PHE A 463 -27.88 -25.36 -47.46
N TYR A 464 -28.89 -24.91 -48.22
CA TYR A 464 -29.18 -23.50 -48.53
C TYR A 464 -30.59 -23.08 -48.08
N TYR A 465 -30.83 -21.76 -47.93
CA TYR A 465 -32.12 -21.14 -48.29
C TYR A 465 -31.97 -19.68 -48.77
N TYR A 466 -32.89 -19.25 -49.64
CA TYR A 466 -32.96 -17.93 -50.33
C TYR A 466 -33.85 -16.92 -49.53
N MET A 467 -34.09 -15.63 -49.88
CA MET A 467 -34.18 -14.97 -51.20
C MET A 467 -34.03 -13.42 -51.17
N TYR A 468 -34.08 -12.80 -52.36
CA TYR A 468 -34.02 -11.37 -52.73
C TYR A 468 -35.16 -10.49 -52.14
N LEU A 469 -35.10 -9.15 -51.97
CA LEU A 469 -34.41 -7.99 -52.62
C LEU A 469 -35.23 -7.29 -53.73
N MET A 470 -35.54 -5.98 -53.56
CA MET A 470 -35.62 -4.94 -54.62
C MET A 470 -35.87 -3.50 -54.10
N LEU A 471 -35.58 -2.49 -54.94
CA LEU A 471 -35.88 -1.05 -54.76
C LEU A 471 -37.24 -0.71 -55.48
N ILE A 472 -37.81 0.51 -55.52
CA ILE A 472 -37.34 1.79 -56.14
C ILE A 472 -38.30 2.96 -55.78
N HIS A 473 -37.74 4.14 -55.47
CA HIS A 473 -38.26 5.55 -55.56
C HIS A 473 -39.68 5.97 -55.08
N CYS A 474 -39.84 7.30 -55.00
CA CYS A 474 -40.91 8.06 -54.35
C CYS A 474 -41.94 8.65 -55.35
N PRO A 475 -43.24 8.70 -54.99
CA PRO A 475 -44.19 9.67 -55.52
C PRO A 475 -44.82 10.59 -54.44
N LEU A 476 -45.65 11.55 -54.89
CA LEU A 476 -46.10 12.74 -54.16
C LEU A 476 -47.22 12.54 -53.11
N LEU A 477 -47.44 13.61 -52.32
CA LEU A 477 -48.47 13.84 -51.30
C LEU A 477 -49.90 13.40 -51.68
N PRO A 478 -50.71 13.09 -50.63
CA PRO A 478 -51.96 13.84 -50.44
C PRO A 478 -52.07 14.52 -49.05
N ARG A 479 -52.96 15.52 -48.96
CA ARG A 479 -53.31 16.23 -47.70
C ARG A 479 -54.40 15.49 -46.91
N ARG A 480 -54.28 15.48 -45.57
CA ARG A 480 -55.31 15.47 -44.50
C ARG A 480 -54.64 14.93 -43.21
N THR A 481 -54.87 15.45 -42.00
CA THR A 481 -55.60 16.66 -41.54
C THR A 481 -54.84 17.21 -40.32
N GLU A 482 -55.16 18.42 -39.87
CA GLU A 482 -54.57 18.95 -38.63
C GLU A 482 -55.06 18.20 -37.40
N ASP A 483 -54.16 17.99 -36.43
CA ASP A 483 -54.51 17.80 -35.03
C ASP A 483 -53.42 18.48 -34.18
N GLN A 484 -53.76 19.60 -33.53
CA GLN A 484 -52.81 20.44 -32.80
C GLN A 484 -52.50 19.86 -31.40
N TYR A 485 -51.67 18.83 -31.34
CA TYR A 485 -51.11 18.37 -30.07
C TYR A 485 -49.94 19.25 -29.63
N ARG A 486 -50.09 19.90 -28.47
CA ARG A 486 -49.01 20.64 -27.79
C ARG A 486 -47.80 19.72 -27.53
N PRO A 487 -46.57 20.25 -27.49
CA PRO A 487 -45.44 19.53 -26.92
C PRO A 487 -45.71 19.25 -25.42
N ASN A 488 -45.02 18.24 -24.88
CA ASN A 488 -44.99 18.01 -23.44
C ASN A 488 -44.06 19.06 -22.79
N ASP A 489 -44.65 20.15 -22.30
CA ASP A 489 -43.92 21.15 -21.54
C ASP A 489 -43.46 20.57 -20.19
N ILE A 490 -42.20 20.84 -19.83
CA ILE A 490 -41.55 20.35 -18.60
C ILE A 490 -41.34 21.54 -17.67
N HIS A 491 -41.95 21.47 -16.49
CA HIS A 491 -41.96 22.54 -15.49
C HIS A 491 -40.80 22.43 -14.49
N SER A 492 -40.45 21.22 -14.05
CA SER A 492 -39.27 21.00 -13.18
C SER A 492 -38.75 19.56 -13.19
N ILE A 493 -37.51 19.38 -12.72
CA ILE A 493 -36.93 18.08 -12.35
C ILE A 493 -36.44 18.19 -10.90
N GLU A 494 -36.87 17.26 -10.04
CA GLU A 494 -36.56 17.28 -8.60
C GLU A 494 -36.10 15.89 -8.12
N PRO A 495 -34.97 15.78 -7.40
CA PRO A 495 -33.95 16.82 -7.16
C PRO A 495 -32.99 17.02 -8.36
N LEU A 496 -32.39 18.22 -8.48
CA LEU A 496 -31.33 18.51 -9.47
C LEU A 496 -29.93 18.03 -9.03
N TRP A 497 -29.78 17.62 -7.77
CA TRP A 497 -28.53 17.15 -7.17
C TRP A 497 -28.72 15.68 -6.74
N ILE A 498 -27.87 14.79 -7.26
CA ILE A 498 -28.02 13.34 -7.14
C ILE A 498 -26.80 12.74 -6.46
N SER A 499 -27.04 11.90 -5.45
CA SER A 499 -25.95 11.19 -4.79
C SER A 499 -25.41 10.07 -5.68
N THR A 500 -24.09 10.06 -5.88
CA THR A 500 -23.31 9.00 -6.52
C THR A 500 -23.34 7.67 -5.74
N LEU A 501 -23.79 7.69 -4.48
CA LEU A 501 -23.80 6.57 -3.52
C LEU A 501 -25.19 6.29 -2.91
N GLY A 502 -26.24 7.00 -3.34
CA GLY A 502 -27.57 6.98 -2.72
C GLY A 502 -28.71 6.65 -3.68
N LYS A 503 -29.96 6.88 -3.24
CA LYS A 503 -31.13 6.77 -4.12
C LYS A 503 -31.08 7.82 -5.23
N SER A 504 -31.18 7.37 -6.47
CA SER A 504 -31.03 8.14 -7.70
C SER A 504 -32.36 8.36 -8.46
N GLU A 505 -33.48 8.37 -7.73
CA GLU A 505 -34.81 8.58 -8.29
C GLU A 505 -35.09 10.09 -8.46
N ILE A 506 -35.50 10.50 -9.66
CA ILE A 506 -35.98 11.86 -9.95
C ILE A 506 -37.46 11.85 -10.31
N THR A 507 -38.16 12.90 -9.89
CA THR A 507 -39.51 13.24 -10.35
C THR A 507 -39.42 14.37 -11.37
N VAL A 508 -40.01 14.15 -12.54
CA VAL A 508 -40.18 15.18 -13.57
C VAL A 508 -41.62 15.67 -13.52
N LYS A 509 -41.79 16.99 -13.44
CA LYS A 509 -43.10 17.67 -13.48
C LYS A 509 -43.29 18.35 -14.82
N GLY A 510 -44.49 18.30 -15.37
CA GLY A 510 -44.83 18.83 -16.69
C GLY A 510 -46.30 18.58 -17.00
N GLU A 511 -46.65 18.41 -18.28
CA GLU A 511 -48.04 18.15 -18.72
C GLU A 511 -48.13 17.09 -19.83
N ASN A 512 -49.32 16.49 -19.98
CA ASN A 512 -49.70 15.49 -21.01
C ASN A 512 -48.91 14.15 -20.96
N PHE A 513 -48.40 13.73 -19.79
CA PHE A 513 -47.59 12.51 -19.68
C PHE A 513 -48.35 11.20 -19.86
N THR A 514 -49.65 11.13 -19.56
CA THR A 514 -50.45 9.89 -19.75
C THR A 514 -50.79 9.61 -21.20
N ARG A 515 -50.67 10.62 -22.08
CA ARG A 515 -51.03 10.54 -23.51
C ARG A 515 -49.82 10.38 -24.43
N ALA A 516 -48.62 10.30 -23.86
CA ALA A 516 -47.36 10.22 -24.60
C ALA A 516 -46.77 8.80 -24.56
N SER A 517 -46.44 8.26 -25.74
CA SER A 517 -45.88 6.91 -25.89
C SER A 517 -44.35 6.94 -26.04
N GLY A 518 -43.69 5.85 -25.63
CA GLY A 518 -42.26 5.65 -25.86
C GLY A 518 -41.33 6.66 -25.18
N ILE A 519 -41.77 7.29 -24.08
CA ILE A 519 -41.04 8.35 -23.38
C ILE A 519 -39.68 7.83 -22.86
N LYS A 520 -38.62 8.58 -23.17
CA LYS A 520 -37.24 8.32 -22.76
C LYS A 520 -36.59 9.61 -22.26
N LEU A 521 -35.75 9.51 -21.25
CA LEU A 521 -34.87 10.55 -20.77
C LEU A 521 -33.46 10.24 -21.27
N ILE A 522 -32.81 11.22 -21.86
CA ILE A 522 -31.48 11.13 -22.45
C ILE A 522 -30.55 11.97 -21.57
N LEU A 523 -29.57 11.35 -20.92
CA LEU A 523 -28.46 12.10 -20.31
C LEU A 523 -27.27 12.14 -21.25
N THR A 524 -26.59 13.28 -21.24
CA THR A 524 -25.30 13.51 -21.89
C THR A 524 -24.33 14.05 -20.85
N GLY A 525 -23.21 13.35 -20.64
CA GLY A 525 -22.19 13.71 -19.65
C GLY A 525 -20.90 14.17 -20.33
N ILE A 526 -20.15 15.07 -19.68
CA ILE A 526 -18.94 15.67 -20.24
C ILE A 526 -17.80 14.65 -20.43
N THR A 527 -17.87 13.52 -19.73
CA THR A 527 -16.93 12.38 -19.86
C THR A 527 -17.46 11.22 -20.71
N GLY A 528 -18.71 11.28 -21.20
CA GLY A 528 -19.43 10.15 -21.79
C GLY A 528 -19.80 10.34 -23.27
N CYS A 529 -18.99 9.83 -24.19
CA CYS A 529 -19.19 9.90 -25.65
C CYS A 529 -20.38 9.09 -26.20
N LYS A 530 -21.25 8.56 -25.35
CA LYS A 530 -22.54 7.97 -25.71
C LYS A 530 -23.62 8.46 -24.73
N PRO A 531 -24.80 8.89 -25.21
CA PRO A 531 -25.88 9.30 -24.33
C PRO A 531 -26.49 8.11 -23.56
N ASP A 532 -26.74 8.30 -22.28
CA ASP A 532 -27.46 7.34 -21.44
C ASP A 532 -28.96 7.45 -21.71
N ILE A 533 -29.56 6.45 -22.38
CA ILE A 533 -30.99 6.45 -22.74
C ILE A 533 -31.80 5.66 -21.70
N ILE A 534 -32.44 6.38 -20.79
CA ILE A 534 -33.27 5.84 -19.71
C ILE A 534 -34.74 5.81 -20.14
N LYS A 535 -35.43 4.69 -19.92
CA LYS A 535 -36.89 4.58 -20.11
C LYS A 535 -37.61 5.14 -18.88
N VAL A 536 -38.80 5.73 -19.05
CA VAL A 536 -39.67 6.06 -17.90
C VAL A 536 -39.85 4.83 -17.01
N ARG A 537 -39.77 5.02 -15.69
CA ARG A 537 -40.03 3.95 -14.72
C ARG A 537 -41.52 3.85 -14.43
N ASN A 538 -42.11 4.92 -13.89
CA ASN A 538 -43.55 5.06 -13.69
C ASN A 538 -44.03 6.42 -14.22
N VAL A 539 -45.19 6.44 -14.89
CA VAL A 539 -46.02 7.65 -15.00
C VAL A 539 -46.96 7.64 -13.80
N LEU A 540 -46.94 8.69 -12.97
CA LEU A 540 -47.75 8.74 -11.74
C LEU A 540 -49.12 9.38 -11.98
N ASN A 541 -49.17 10.37 -12.86
CA ASN A 541 -50.38 11.06 -13.34
C ASN A 541 -50.01 11.87 -14.60
N ASP A 542 -50.94 12.67 -15.14
CA ASP A 542 -50.72 13.43 -16.38
C ASP A 542 -49.70 14.58 -16.26
N THR A 543 -49.26 14.91 -15.04
CA THR A 543 -48.30 15.99 -14.76
C THR A 543 -47.02 15.54 -14.04
N GLN A 544 -46.89 14.26 -13.66
CA GLN A 544 -45.73 13.73 -12.94
C GLN A 544 -45.33 12.33 -13.42
N MET A 545 -44.03 12.15 -13.67
CA MET A 545 -43.41 10.85 -13.98
C MET A 545 -42.06 10.71 -13.27
N THR A 546 -41.61 9.47 -13.05
CA THR A 546 -40.34 9.18 -12.39
C THR A 546 -39.37 8.38 -13.25
N PHE A 547 -38.08 8.68 -13.08
CA PHE A 547 -36.97 7.93 -13.65
C PHE A 547 -36.04 7.49 -12.51
N ALA A 548 -35.48 6.29 -12.63
CA ALA A 548 -34.31 5.90 -11.84
C ALA A 548 -33.07 6.19 -12.69
N LEU A 549 -32.23 7.11 -12.24
CA LEU A 549 -30.95 7.39 -12.88
C LEU A 549 -29.93 6.30 -12.49
N PRO A 550 -28.99 5.91 -13.36
CA PRO A 550 -27.86 5.09 -12.94
C PRO A 550 -26.98 5.88 -11.96
N PRO A 551 -26.30 5.21 -11.01
CA PRO A 551 -25.20 5.81 -10.28
C PRO A 551 -24.05 6.09 -11.25
N THR A 552 -23.65 7.35 -11.41
CA THR A 552 -22.52 7.74 -12.27
C THR A 552 -21.51 8.60 -11.51
N ARG A 553 -20.47 9.07 -12.20
CA ARG A 553 -19.35 9.83 -11.61
C ARG A 553 -19.80 11.24 -11.18
N LYS A 554 -18.96 11.93 -10.40
CA LYS A 554 -19.10 13.37 -10.11
C LYS A 554 -18.95 14.19 -11.39
N GLU A 555 -20.06 14.50 -12.05
CA GLU A 555 -20.09 15.41 -13.20
C GLU A 555 -21.44 16.13 -13.28
N ALA A 556 -21.48 17.25 -14.01
CA ALA A 556 -22.73 17.82 -14.48
C ALA A 556 -23.16 17.10 -15.76
N LYS A 557 -24.36 16.51 -15.78
CA LYS A 557 -24.97 15.95 -16.99
C LYS A 557 -26.07 16.86 -17.50
N SER A 558 -26.13 17.03 -18.82
CA SER A 558 -27.26 17.65 -19.50
C SER A 558 -28.32 16.59 -19.80
N ILE A 559 -29.57 16.90 -19.45
CA ILE A 559 -30.72 16.01 -19.60
C ILE A 559 -31.71 16.62 -20.59
N CYS A 560 -32.19 15.82 -21.53
CA CYS A 560 -33.39 16.14 -22.31
C CYS A 560 -34.34 14.95 -22.35
N ILE A 561 -35.64 15.20 -22.54
CA ILE A 561 -36.66 14.14 -22.60
C ILE A 561 -37.25 14.09 -24.00
N GLN A 562 -37.44 12.88 -24.50
CA GLN A 562 -37.96 12.58 -25.82
C GLN A 562 -39.23 11.71 -25.70
N ALA A 563 -40.29 12.07 -26.41
CA ALA A 563 -41.55 11.32 -26.46
C ALA A 563 -42.06 11.21 -27.90
N ASN A 564 -42.84 10.16 -28.20
CA ASN A 564 -43.46 9.93 -29.52
C ASN A 564 -42.49 10.05 -30.72
N GLY A 565 -41.18 9.79 -30.53
CA GLY A 565 -40.15 9.91 -31.57
C GLY A 565 -39.81 11.33 -32.04
N LYS A 566 -40.34 12.39 -31.40
CA LYS A 566 -40.13 13.79 -31.80
C LYS A 566 -38.78 14.36 -31.30
N LYS A 567 -38.50 15.65 -31.53
CA LYS A 567 -37.32 16.34 -30.99
C LYS A 567 -37.31 16.31 -29.45
N CYS A 568 -36.11 16.38 -28.85
CA CYS A 568 -35.95 16.47 -27.40
C CYS A 568 -36.46 17.80 -26.83
N SER A 569 -36.79 17.80 -25.54
CA SER A 569 -37.05 19.01 -24.75
C SER A 569 -35.83 19.96 -24.72
N PRO A 570 -36.00 21.21 -24.26
CA PRO A 570 -34.87 22.04 -23.84
C PRO A 570 -33.96 21.29 -22.85
N PRO A 571 -32.63 21.45 -22.93
CA PRO A 571 -31.68 20.76 -22.06
C PRO A 571 -31.67 21.34 -20.64
N MET A 572 -31.62 20.47 -19.64
CA MET A 572 -31.67 20.82 -18.22
C MET A 572 -30.51 20.16 -17.47
N THR A 573 -29.80 20.90 -16.61
CA THR A 573 -28.56 20.41 -15.97
C THR A 573 -28.85 19.68 -14.66
N LEU A 574 -28.21 18.54 -14.45
CA LEU A 574 -28.29 17.73 -13.24
C LEU A 574 -26.88 17.38 -12.75
N HIS A 575 -26.65 17.51 -11.44
CA HIS A 575 -25.33 17.38 -10.84
C HIS A 575 -25.21 16.10 -10.00
N TYR A 576 -24.23 15.26 -10.31
CA TYR A 576 -23.87 14.10 -9.49
C TYR A 576 -22.83 14.51 -8.42
N VAL A 577 -23.10 14.19 -7.16
CA VAL A 577 -22.28 14.59 -5.99
C VAL A 577 -22.09 13.43 -4.99
N SER A 578 -21.06 13.52 -4.15
CA SER A 578 -20.68 12.47 -3.17
C SER A 578 -21.70 12.33 -2.02
N LEU A 579 -22.17 13.45 -1.44
CA LEU A 579 -23.21 13.52 -0.40
C LEU A 579 -24.01 14.85 -0.52
N PRO A 580 -25.21 14.97 0.07
CA PRO A 580 -26.08 16.14 -0.13
C PRO A 580 -25.66 17.37 0.68
N SER A 581 -25.21 18.42 0.00
CA SER A 581 -24.91 19.74 0.61
C SER A 581 -26.17 20.61 0.69
N CYS A 582 -26.84 20.66 1.84
CA CYS A 582 -28.06 21.45 2.04
C CYS A 582 -27.80 22.95 2.28
N LEU A 583 -27.41 23.69 1.22
CA LEU A 583 -27.26 25.15 1.23
C LEU A 583 -28.20 25.82 0.23
N GLY A 584 -28.94 26.84 0.67
CA GLY A 584 -29.60 27.80 -0.22
C GLY A 584 -31.00 27.46 -0.75
N ILE A 585 -31.94 26.98 0.09
CA ILE A 585 -33.37 26.91 -0.28
C ILE A 585 -34.22 27.81 0.64
N THR A 586 -34.63 28.97 0.10
CA THR A 586 -35.64 29.86 0.70
C THR A 586 -36.92 29.83 -0.15
N PRO A 587 -38.07 29.39 0.39
CA PRO A 587 -39.32 29.35 -0.36
C PRO A 587 -39.92 30.75 -0.51
N ASN A 588 -40.19 31.16 -1.75
CA ASN A 588 -41.00 32.33 -2.08
C ASN A 588 -42.48 31.95 -2.10
N THR A 589 -43.36 32.76 -1.52
CA THR A 589 -44.81 32.44 -1.39
C THR A 589 -45.71 33.59 -1.82
N SER A 590 -46.34 33.45 -2.99
CA SER A 590 -47.53 34.20 -3.38
C SER A 590 -48.80 33.64 -2.69
N TRP A 591 -49.78 34.50 -2.43
CA TRP A 591 -50.95 34.26 -1.58
C TRP A 591 -52.24 33.93 -2.37
N ILE A 592 -53.36 33.74 -1.63
CA ILE A 592 -54.77 33.60 -2.09
C ILE A 592 -55.07 32.18 -2.64
N SER A 593 -56.03 31.37 -2.13
CA SER A 593 -57.08 31.48 -1.09
C SER A 593 -57.51 30.06 -0.62
N PHE A 594 -58.46 29.73 0.28
CA PHE A 594 -59.45 30.51 1.08
C PHE A 594 -59.78 29.79 2.44
N CYS A 595 -61.07 29.55 2.75
CA CYS A 595 -61.63 28.90 3.95
C CYS A 595 -61.31 27.39 4.10
N THR A 596 -61.44 26.73 5.27
CA THR A 596 -62.22 27.06 6.50
C THR A 596 -61.41 26.94 7.81
N GLN A 597 -61.67 27.83 8.76
CA GLN A 597 -61.13 27.78 10.14
C GLN A 597 -61.81 26.70 11.00
N ASN A 598 -61.00 25.91 11.71
CA ASN A 598 -61.09 25.61 13.17
C ASN A 598 -60.39 24.30 13.56
N LEU A 599 -60.37 23.28 12.69
CA LEU A 599 -59.54 22.08 12.89
C LEU A 599 -58.04 22.36 12.65
N PHE A 600 -57.73 23.43 11.91
CA PHE A 600 -56.38 23.73 11.43
C PHE A 600 -55.41 24.17 12.54
N SER A 601 -55.87 24.80 13.63
CA SER A 601 -54.97 25.34 14.67
C SER A 601 -54.22 24.26 15.43
N SER A 602 -54.93 23.23 15.92
CA SER A 602 -54.33 22.09 16.63
C SER A 602 -53.43 21.25 15.73
N PHE A 603 -53.84 21.01 14.49
CA PHE A 603 -53.00 20.31 13.51
C PHE A 603 -51.78 21.14 13.09
N LEU A 604 -51.90 22.45 12.94
CA LEU A 604 -50.77 23.34 12.64
C LEU A 604 -49.78 23.39 13.81
N ALA A 605 -50.25 23.46 15.06
CA ALA A 605 -49.39 23.37 16.24
C ALA A 605 -48.65 22.02 16.32
N ALA A 606 -49.37 20.90 16.13
CA ALA A 606 -48.76 19.57 16.09
C ALA A 606 -47.77 19.40 14.93
N PHE A 607 -48.08 19.95 13.76
CA PHE A 607 -47.20 19.94 12.57
C PHE A 607 -45.98 20.84 12.75
N ILE A 608 -46.10 22.01 13.39
CA ILE A 608 -44.97 22.88 13.76
C ILE A 608 -44.08 22.16 14.78
N VAL A 609 -44.65 21.55 15.83
CA VAL A 609 -43.86 20.81 16.85
C VAL A 609 -43.19 19.57 16.25
N THR A 610 -43.83 18.82 15.36
CA THR A 610 -43.20 17.67 14.69
C THR A 610 -42.19 18.10 13.63
N ARG A 611 -42.41 19.18 12.87
CA ARG A 611 -41.41 19.80 11.97
C ARG A 611 -40.21 20.34 12.76
N TYR A 612 -40.43 20.94 13.93
CA TYR A 612 -39.37 21.41 14.82
C TYR A 612 -38.56 20.24 15.37
N LYS A 613 -39.20 19.24 16.00
CA LYS A 613 -38.53 18.03 16.50
C LYS A 613 -37.83 17.24 15.38
N SER A 614 -38.39 17.20 14.17
CA SER A 614 -37.77 16.58 13.00
C SER A 614 -36.53 17.34 12.54
N LYS A 615 -36.59 18.68 12.41
CA LYS A 615 -35.40 19.52 12.14
C LYS A 615 -34.34 19.40 13.23
N GLU A 616 -34.75 19.38 14.50
CA GLU A 616 -33.85 19.26 15.64
C GLU A 616 -33.18 17.88 15.69
N LEU A 617 -33.91 16.80 15.41
CA LEU A 617 -33.37 15.45 15.29
C LEU A 617 -32.41 15.33 14.10
N THR A 618 -32.78 15.86 12.93
CA THR A 618 -31.92 15.87 11.73
C THR A 618 -30.65 16.69 11.98
N ARG A 619 -30.74 17.82 12.70
CA ARG A 619 -29.57 18.61 13.10
C ARG A 619 -28.68 17.83 14.06
N LYS A 620 -29.25 17.15 15.07
CA LYS A 620 -28.49 16.30 16.00
C LYS A 620 -27.82 15.12 15.27
N GLN A 621 -28.48 14.53 14.27
CA GLN A 621 -27.90 13.48 13.43
C GLN A 621 -26.77 14.01 12.52
N SER A 622 -26.93 15.19 11.91
CA SER A 622 -25.85 15.85 11.14
C SER A 622 -24.63 16.12 12.02
N GLN A 623 -24.85 16.73 13.19
CA GLN A 623 -23.79 17.02 14.17
C GLN A 623 -23.09 15.75 14.68
N GLN A 624 -23.83 14.65 14.86
CA GLN A 624 -23.22 13.35 15.21
C GLN A 624 -22.41 12.75 14.04
N LEU A 625 -22.85 12.94 12.79
CA LEU A 625 -22.12 12.48 11.60
C LEU A 625 -20.85 13.32 11.35
N GLU A 626 -20.92 14.64 11.53
CA GLU A 626 -19.80 15.58 11.44
C GLU A 626 -18.73 15.28 12.51
N LEU A 627 -19.15 14.99 13.75
CA LEU A 627 -18.25 14.58 14.82
C LEU A 627 -17.61 13.20 14.54
N LEU A 628 -18.39 12.24 14.04
CA LEU A 628 -17.88 10.92 13.67
C LEU A 628 -16.87 11.00 12.51
N GLU A 629 -17.16 11.81 11.49
CA GLU A 629 -16.23 12.05 10.39
C GLU A 629 -14.95 12.76 10.88
N TYR A 630 -15.05 13.72 11.81
CA TYR A 630 -13.89 14.35 12.42
C TYR A 630 -13.02 13.35 13.19
N GLU A 631 -13.62 12.48 14.03
CA GLU A 631 -12.92 11.41 14.74
C GLU A 631 -12.22 10.45 13.76
N ILE A 632 -12.90 10.00 12.70
CA ILE A 632 -12.33 9.12 11.67
C ILE A 632 -11.17 9.81 10.92
N ARG A 633 -11.32 11.08 10.51
CA ARG A 633 -10.27 11.86 9.85
C ARG A 633 -9.07 12.11 10.78
N LYS A 634 -9.28 12.20 12.10
CA LYS A 634 -8.24 12.29 13.13
C LYS A 634 -7.49 10.97 13.25
N GLU A 635 -8.18 9.86 13.54
CA GLU A 635 -7.58 8.53 13.71
C GLU A 635 -6.73 8.12 12.47
N ILE A 636 -7.22 8.37 11.26
CA ILE A 636 -6.48 8.09 10.01
C ILE A 636 -5.23 8.99 9.85
N ARG A 637 -5.32 10.27 10.24
CA ARG A 637 -4.17 11.20 10.17
C ARG A 637 -3.10 10.84 11.18
N GLU A 638 -3.48 10.48 12.40
CA GLU A 638 -2.57 10.14 13.48
C GLU A 638 -1.88 8.79 13.21
N GLY A 639 -2.63 7.77 12.76
CA GLY A 639 -2.04 6.50 12.30
C GLY A 639 -1.10 6.66 11.09
N PHE A 640 -1.37 7.60 10.18
CA PHE A 640 -0.43 7.92 9.09
C PHE A 640 0.80 8.71 9.56
N ALA A 641 0.65 9.62 10.53
CA ALA A 641 1.76 10.38 11.09
C ALA A 641 2.73 9.47 11.85
N GLU A 642 2.21 8.58 12.70
CA GLU A 642 2.99 7.52 13.37
C GLU A 642 3.78 6.68 12.36
N LEU A 643 3.13 6.20 11.30
CA LEU A 643 3.75 5.46 10.17
C LEU A 643 4.86 6.22 9.43
N GLN A 644 5.09 7.50 9.70
CA GLN A 644 6.15 8.33 9.12
C GLN A 644 7.14 8.90 10.15
N MET A 645 6.79 8.84 11.44
CA MET A 645 7.53 9.46 12.55
C MET A 645 8.07 8.42 13.56
N ASP A 646 7.79 7.13 13.38
CA ASP A 646 8.27 6.04 14.22
C ASP A 646 9.81 5.94 14.17
N GLU A 647 10.49 6.45 15.19
CA GLU A 647 11.91 6.19 15.39
C GLU A 647 12.13 4.75 15.88
N LEU A 648 13.20 4.13 15.38
CA LEU A 648 13.62 2.79 15.78
C LEU A 648 14.25 2.83 17.18
N ASP A 649 13.39 2.80 18.20
CA ASP A 649 13.74 2.50 19.61
C ASP A 649 14.23 1.04 19.74
N VAL A 650 15.34 0.71 19.08
CA VAL A 650 16.03 -0.57 19.22
C VAL A 650 16.88 -0.49 20.49
N VAL A 651 16.58 -1.36 21.45
CA VAL A 651 17.39 -1.52 22.65
C VAL A 651 18.67 -2.27 22.28
N ASP A 652 19.71 -1.51 21.89
CA ASP A 652 21.00 -2.04 21.40
C ASP A 652 21.77 -2.89 22.43
N SER A 653 21.38 -2.89 23.71
CA SER A 653 21.92 -3.78 24.73
C SER A 653 20.83 -4.40 25.61
N PHE A 654 20.52 -5.67 25.35
CA PHE A 654 19.98 -6.56 26.37
C PHE A 654 21.13 -7.11 27.22
N GLY A 655 20.83 -7.57 28.44
CA GLY A 655 21.79 -8.33 29.26
C GLY A 655 22.03 -9.74 28.71
N THR A 656 22.49 -10.66 29.56
CA THR A 656 22.63 -12.08 29.21
C THR A 656 21.30 -12.64 28.69
N VAL A 657 21.30 -13.20 27.48
CA VAL A 657 20.13 -13.87 26.91
C VAL A 657 19.76 -15.07 27.79
N PRO A 658 18.51 -15.18 28.29
CA PRO A 658 18.08 -16.20 29.25
C PRO A 658 17.81 -17.53 28.53
N PHE A 659 18.86 -18.14 27.97
CA PHE A 659 18.81 -19.48 27.38
C PHE A 659 18.45 -20.52 28.44
N LEU A 660 17.58 -21.47 28.07
CA LEU A 660 17.44 -22.72 28.80
C LEU A 660 18.71 -23.58 28.64
N ASP A 661 18.92 -24.49 29.59
CA ASP A 661 19.87 -25.58 29.40
C ASP A 661 19.40 -26.56 28.30
N TYR A 662 20.31 -27.46 27.92
CA TYR A 662 20.04 -28.43 26.87
C TYR A 662 18.94 -29.44 27.26
N LYS A 663 18.94 -29.92 28.52
CA LYS A 663 17.95 -30.86 29.06
C LYS A 663 16.53 -30.33 28.88
N HIS A 664 16.26 -29.08 29.26
CA HIS A 664 14.97 -28.43 29.13
C HIS A 664 14.61 -28.07 27.68
N PHE A 665 15.55 -27.59 26.87
CA PHE A 665 15.33 -27.35 25.43
C PHE A 665 14.92 -28.63 24.69
N ALA A 666 15.66 -29.72 24.93
CA ALA A 666 15.41 -31.01 24.32
C ALA A 666 14.06 -31.59 24.79
N LEU A 667 13.78 -31.60 26.10
CA LEU A 667 12.51 -32.13 26.63
C LEU A 667 11.29 -31.32 26.13
N ARG A 668 11.36 -29.99 26.10
CA ARG A 668 10.27 -29.14 25.55
C ARG A 668 10.05 -29.38 24.05
N THR A 669 11.09 -29.78 23.30
CA THR A 669 11.00 -30.11 21.87
C THR A 669 10.57 -31.56 21.60
N PHE A 670 10.99 -32.50 22.44
CA PHE A 670 10.65 -33.93 22.35
C PHE A 670 9.21 -34.18 22.82
N PHE A 671 8.77 -33.50 23.88
CA PHE A 671 7.45 -33.58 24.51
C PHE A 671 6.79 -32.19 24.62
N PRO A 672 6.33 -31.59 23.49
CA PRO A 672 5.75 -30.24 23.49
C PRO A 672 4.33 -30.17 24.07
N GLU A 673 3.65 -31.31 24.23
CA GLU A 673 2.39 -31.41 24.98
C GLU A 673 2.70 -31.56 26.47
N SER A 674 1.98 -30.83 27.33
CA SER A 674 2.17 -30.78 28.79
C SER A 674 1.69 -32.03 29.54
N GLY A 675 2.02 -33.22 29.03
CA GLY A 675 1.94 -34.46 29.79
C GLY A 675 3.18 -34.63 30.69
N GLY A 676 3.00 -35.21 31.88
CA GLY A 676 4.04 -35.31 32.92
C GLY A 676 5.33 -36.08 32.58
N PHE A 677 5.50 -36.55 31.34
CA PHE A 677 6.76 -37.13 30.87
C PHE A 677 7.93 -36.13 30.98
N ALA A 678 7.70 -34.85 30.70
CA ALA A 678 8.74 -33.83 30.84
C ALA A 678 9.29 -33.78 32.29
N SER A 679 8.41 -33.74 33.30
CA SER A 679 8.81 -33.78 34.71
C SER A 679 9.49 -35.10 35.10
N ILE A 680 9.02 -36.25 34.59
CA ILE A 680 9.62 -37.57 34.88
C ILE A 680 11.06 -37.69 34.33
N PHE A 681 11.42 -36.97 33.25
CA PHE A 681 12.80 -36.86 32.77
C PHE A 681 13.59 -35.68 33.39
N SER A 682 12.93 -34.76 34.10
CA SER A 682 13.59 -33.67 34.82
C SER A 682 14.08 -34.08 36.22
N GLU A 683 13.36 -34.96 36.93
CA GLU A 683 13.73 -35.40 38.29
C GLU A 683 15.16 -35.99 38.38
N ASP A 684 15.93 -35.54 39.38
CA ASP A 684 17.33 -35.92 39.57
C ASP A 684 17.49 -37.29 40.23
N MET A 685 18.58 -37.98 39.87
CA MET A 685 18.86 -39.39 40.16
C MET A 685 18.91 -39.73 41.66
N PRO A 686 17.95 -40.52 42.20
CA PRO A 686 18.07 -41.07 43.55
C PRO A 686 19.11 -42.18 43.58
N GLN A 687 20.29 -41.92 44.18
CA GLN A 687 21.37 -42.89 44.33
C GLN A 687 21.04 -44.00 45.34
N SER A 688 20.13 -44.92 44.97
CA SER A 688 19.83 -46.12 45.75
C SER A 688 20.88 -47.21 45.51
N ARG A 689 21.48 -47.71 46.60
CA ARG A 689 22.68 -48.60 46.61
C ARG A 689 22.41 -50.07 46.22
N ASP A 690 21.42 -50.32 45.35
CA ASP A 690 20.92 -51.67 45.05
C ASP A 690 20.55 -51.77 43.56
N GLN A 691 21.53 -52.02 42.70
CA GLN A 691 21.38 -51.87 41.24
C GLN A 691 21.76 -53.10 40.40
N THR A 692 22.51 -54.06 40.95
CA THR A 692 23.11 -55.18 40.19
C THR A 692 22.09 -56.07 39.47
N SER A 693 20.97 -56.43 40.11
CA SER A 693 19.86 -57.17 39.47
C SER A 693 18.87 -56.29 38.71
N LYS A 694 18.92 -54.97 38.94
CA LYS A 694 18.02 -54.02 38.27
C LYS A 694 18.46 -53.77 36.83
N ASP A 695 19.78 -53.71 36.60
CA ASP A 695 20.36 -53.28 35.33
C ASP A 695 20.46 -54.35 34.24
N GLU A 696 20.53 -55.64 34.57
CA GLU A 696 20.65 -56.73 33.57
C GLU A 696 19.53 -56.69 32.51
N SER A 697 18.26 -56.57 32.92
CA SER A 697 17.14 -56.50 31.98
C SER A 697 17.12 -55.22 31.14
N PHE A 698 17.70 -54.12 31.65
CA PHE A 698 17.86 -52.88 30.87
C PHE A 698 19.00 -53.00 29.87
N ASN A 699 20.11 -53.65 30.25
CA ASN A 699 21.23 -53.92 29.36
C ASN A 699 20.81 -54.85 28.20
N MET A 700 20.03 -55.90 28.47
CA MET A 700 19.48 -56.76 27.42
C MET A 700 18.51 -56.02 26.49
N LEU A 701 17.60 -55.20 27.04
CA LEU A 701 16.68 -54.40 26.22
C LEU A 701 17.42 -53.33 25.39
N HIS A 702 18.42 -52.66 25.96
CA HIS A 702 19.27 -51.70 25.25
C HIS A 702 20.08 -52.40 24.15
N ALA A 703 20.60 -53.62 24.39
CA ALA A 703 21.27 -54.42 23.37
C ALA A 703 20.33 -54.81 22.21
N LEU A 704 19.07 -55.17 22.50
CA LEU A 704 18.03 -55.38 21.48
C LEU A 704 17.78 -54.10 20.66
N ILE A 705 17.61 -52.93 21.31
CA ILE A 705 17.41 -51.66 20.61
C ILE A 705 18.66 -51.24 19.80
N CYS A 706 19.87 -51.67 20.21
CA CYS A 706 21.11 -51.53 19.43
C CYS A 706 21.26 -52.55 18.27
N ASN A 707 20.37 -53.54 18.16
CA ASN A 707 20.32 -54.41 16.99
C ASN A 707 19.52 -53.72 15.87
N LYS A 708 20.23 -53.25 14.85
CA LYS A 708 19.68 -52.54 13.69
C LYS A 708 18.46 -53.23 13.09
N ASN A 709 18.56 -54.55 12.86
CA ASN A 709 17.52 -55.31 12.19
C ASN A 709 16.27 -55.42 13.08
N PHE A 710 16.46 -55.63 14.39
CA PHE A 710 15.35 -55.64 15.34
C PHE A 710 14.64 -54.29 15.42
N LEU A 711 15.40 -53.19 15.58
CA LEU A 711 14.80 -51.86 15.74
C LEU A 711 14.02 -51.41 14.50
N VAL A 712 14.54 -51.69 13.29
CA VAL A 712 13.83 -51.41 12.04
C VAL A 712 12.57 -52.26 11.90
N THR A 713 12.64 -53.57 12.13
CA THR A 713 11.45 -54.46 12.09
C THR A 713 10.43 -54.10 13.19
N LEU A 714 10.87 -53.67 14.38
CA LEU A 714 10.00 -53.19 15.46
C LEU A 714 9.21 -51.96 15.03
N ILE A 715 9.87 -50.91 14.52
CA ILE A 715 9.21 -49.68 14.09
C ILE A 715 8.21 -49.96 12.95
N HIS A 716 8.62 -50.69 11.91
CA HIS A 716 7.72 -51.09 10.82
C HIS A 716 6.55 -51.98 11.26
N THR A 717 6.64 -52.64 12.42
CA THR A 717 5.54 -53.44 12.99
C THR A 717 4.58 -52.59 13.80
N LEU A 718 5.09 -51.64 14.59
CA LEU A 718 4.29 -50.69 15.37
C LEU A 718 3.49 -49.75 14.45
N GLU A 719 4.13 -49.20 13.42
CA GLU A 719 3.49 -48.24 12.50
C GLU A 719 2.31 -48.81 11.71
N LYS A 720 2.28 -50.14 11.51
CA LYS A 720 1.20 -50.84 10.81
C LYS A 720 -0.02 -51.13 11.69
N GLN A 721 0.07 -50.92 13.01
CA GLN A 721 -1.05 -51.14 13.91
C GLN A 721 -2.03 -49.97 13.89
N LYS A 722 -3.31 -50.27 13.62
CA LYS A 722 -4.40 -49.26 13.66
C LYS A 722 -4.51 -48.56 15.02
N ASN A 723 -4.14 -49.25 16.09
CA ASN A 723 -4.21 -48.78 17.47
C ASN A 723 -2.95 -48.03 17.93
N PHE A 724 -1.98 -47.79 17.03
CA PHE A 724 -0.81 -46.95 17.26
C PHE A 724 -1.11 -45.58 16.62
N SER A 725 -1.31 -44.54 17.42
CA SER A 725 -1.76 -43.22 16.97
C SER A 725 -0.60 -42.34 16.46
N VAL A 726 -0.90 -41.15 15.95
CA VAL A 726 0.14 -40.14 15.64
C VAL A 726 0.86 -39.69 16.92
N LYS A 727 0.15 -39.61 18.04
CA LYS A 727 0.74 -39.31 19.36
C LYS A 727 1.66 -40.44 19.82
N ASP A 728 1.29 -41.70 19.63
CA ASP A 728 2.17 -42.84 19.94
C ASP A 728 3.44 -42.84 19.08
N ARG A 729 3.33 -42.57 17.77
CA ARG A 729 4.49 -42.40 16.87
C ARG A 729 5.45 -41.33 17.40
N CYS A 730 4.90 -40.19 17.81
CA CYS A 730 5.68 -39.07 18.34
C CYS A 730 6.36 -39.40 19.68
N LEU A 731 5.64 -40.03 20.61
CA LEU A 731 6.17 -40.45 21.90
C LEU A 731 7.27 -41.51 21.74
N PHE A 732 7.03 -42.55 20.93
CA PHE A 732 8.01 -43.60 20.67
C PHE A 732 9.29 -43.05 20.04
N ALA A 733 9.19 -42.14 19.06
CA ALA A 733 10.35 -41.47 18.48
C ALA A 733 11.14 -40.65 19.52
N SER A 734 10.46 -39.95 20.43
CA SER A 734 11.10 -39.18 21.50
C SER A 734 11.77 -40.06 22.57
N PHE A 735 11.13 -41.15 23.01
CA PHE A 735 11.77 -42.12 23.89
C PHE A 735 12.99 -42.78 23.21
N LEU A 736 12.88 -43.14 21.94
CA LEU A 736 13.98 -43.72 21.15
C LEU A 736 15.14 -42.73 20.95
N THR A 737 14.85 -41.42 20.84
CA THR A 737 15.89 -40.39 20.79
C THR A 737 16.66 -40.35 22.12
N ILE A 738 15.95 -40.28 23.25
CA ILE A 738 16.56 -40.24 24.59
C ILE A 738 17.39 -41.50 24.86
N ALA A 739 16.83 -42.69 24.57
CA ALA A 739 17.50 -43.97 24.78
C ALA A 739 18.70 -44.24 23.84
N LEU A 740 18.98 -43.35 22.88
CA LEU A 740 20.12 -43.43 21.94
C LEU A 740 20.90 -42.10 21.86
N GLN A 741 20.70 -41.17 22.79
CA GLN A 741 21.38 -39.86 22.83
C GLN A 741 22.91 -40.01 22.97
N THR A 742 23.35 -41.03 23.70
CA THR A 742 24.77 -41.41 23.85
C THR A 742 25.34 -42.15 22.62
N LYS A 743 24.52 -42.42 21.59
CA LYS A 743 24.86 -43.19 20.39
C LYS A 743 24.33 -42.53 19.11
N LEU A 744 24.53 -41.22 18.95
CA LEU A 744 23.99 -40.45 17.81
C LEU A 744 24.44 -40.99 16.44
N VAL A 745 25.63 -41.59 16.32
CA VAL A 745 26.09 -42.27 15.08
C VAL A 745 25.13 -43.41 14.68
N TYR A 746 24.81 -44.30 15.62
CA TYR A 746 23.84 -45.39 15.40
C TYR A 746 22.43 -44.84 15.13
N LEU A 747 21.99 -43.85 15.90
CA LEU A 747 20.68 -43.21 15.69
C LEU A 747 20.55 -42.59 14.29
N THR A 748 21.61 -41.95 13.79
CA THR A 748 21.66 -41.35 12.45
C THR A 748 21.57 -42.42 11.36
N HIS A 749 22.27 -43.55 11.52
CA HIS A 749 22.18 -44.66 10.58
C HIS A 749 20.79 -45.33 10.56
N ILE A 750 20.10 -45.39 11.70
CA ILE A 750 18.70 -45.85 11.78
C ILE A 750 17.75 -44.84 11.12
N LEU A 751 17.97 -43.54 11.34
CA LEU A 751 17.21 -42.44 10.72
C LEU A 751 17.32 -42.48 9.18
N GLU A 752 18.51 -42.68 8.63
CA GLU A 752 18.75 -42.84 7.19
C GLU A 752 17.97 -44.02 6.60
N VAL A 753 18.07 -45.20 7.23
CA VAL A 753 17.42 -46.43 6.75
C VAL A 753 15.90 -46.26 6.76
N LEU A 754 15.32 -45.80 7.86
CA LEU A 754 13.88 -45.56 7.95
C LEU A 754 13.40 -44.45 7.00
N THR A 755 14.23 -43.43 6.74
CA THR A 755 13.89 -42.37 5.78
C THR A 755 13.91 -42.91 4.35
N LYS A 756 14.88 -43.78 4.02
CA LYS A 756 14.93 -44.47 2.74
C LYS A 756 13.74 -45.43 2.56
N ASP A 757 13.41 -46.21 3.59
CA ASP A 757 12.23 -47.09 3.58
C ASP A 757 10.94 -46.29 3.34
N LEU A 758 10.77 -45.15 4.02
CA LEU A 758 9.64 -44.24 3.82
C LEU A 758 9.60 -43.70 2.37
N MET A 759 10.76 -43.33 1.80
CA MET A 759 10.90 -42.89 0.41
C MET A 759 10.70 -44.02 -0.63
N GLU A 760 10.78 -45.29 -0.24
CA GLU A 760 10.48 -46.43 -1.11
C GLU A 760 8.99 -46.79 -1.04
N GLN A 761 8.41 -46.83 0.15
CA GLN A 761 6.97 -47.06 0.35
C GLN A 761 6.10 -45.95 -0.29
N SER A 762 6.54 -44.69 -0.20
CA SER A 762 5.86 -43.53 -0.78
C SER A 762 6.08 -43.32 -2.28
N SER A 763 6.84 -44.18 -2.96
CA SER A 763 7.12 -44.05 -4.41
C SER A 763 5.87 -44.10 -5.31
N ASN A 764 4.77 -44.67 -4.82
CA ASN A 764 3.45 -44.68 -5.48
C ASN A 764 2.61 -43.41 -5.20
N VAL A 765 3.13 -42.46 -4.42
CA VAL A 765 2.47 -41.20 -4.02
C VAL A 765 3.25 -40.02 -4.63
N GLN A 766 2.58 -38.88 -4.86
CA GLN A 766 3.21 -37.68 -5.42
C GLN A 766 4.48 -37.28 -4.62
N PRO A 767 5.70 -37.33 -5.18
CA PRO A 767 6.94 -37.14 -4.41
C PRO A 767 7.06 -35.79 -3.70
N LYS A 768 6.39 -34.75 -4.21
CA LYS A 768 6.28 -33.41 -3.61
C LYS A 768 5.44 -33.37 -2.31
N LEU A 769 4.92 -34.51 -1.81
CA LEU A 769 4.22 -34.64 -0.53
C LEU A 769 5.04 -35.30 0.59
N LEU A 770 6.21 -35.88 0.28
CA LEU A 770 7.09 -36.52 1.27
C LEU A 770 7.51 -35.53 2.39
N LEU A 771 7.61 -36.03 3.63
CA LEU A 771 7.98 -35.26 4.83
C LEU A 771 7.03 -34.09 5.18
N ARG A 772 5.88 -33.93 4.52
CA ARG A 772 5.00 -32.75 4.68
C ARG A 772 4.19 -32.72 5.98
N ARG A 773 3.96 -33.87 6.61
CA ARG A 773 3.19 -34.05 7.86
C ARG A 773 3.89 -35.07 8.74
N THR A 774 3.58 -35.17 10.02
CA THR A 774 4.15 -36.24 10.87
C THR A 774 3.19 -37.42 10.88
N GLU A 775 3.35 -38.33 9.92
CA GLU A 775 2.52 -39.52 9.75
C GLU A 775 3.30 -40.81 10.08
N SER A 776 4.63 -40.70 10.29
CA SER A 776 5.57 -41.76 10.70
C SER A 776 6.39 -41.40 11.96
N VAL A 777 6.97 -42.43 12.60
CA VAL A 777 7.97 -42.35 13.67
C VAL A 777 9.22 -41.62 13.18
N VAL A 778 9.71 -41.97 11.98
CA VAL A 778 10.95 -41.40 11.42
C VAL A 778 10.85 -39.89 11.18
N GLU A 779 9.67 -39.36 10.86
CA GLU A 779 9.44 -37.93 10.69
C GLU A 779 9.55 -37.13 12.01
N LYS A 780 9.16 -37.73 13.16
CA LYS A 780 9.44 -37.15 14.48
C LYS A 780 10.90 -37.39 14.87
N LEU A 781 11.48 -38.54 14.54
CA LEU A 781 12.88 -38.86 14.82
C LEU A 781 13.83 -37.87 14.13
N LEU A 782 13.56 -37.52 12.87
CA LEU A 782 14.24 -36.47 12.11
C LEU A 782 14.12 -35.10 12.81
N THR A 783 12.92 -34.75 13.27
CA THR A 783 12.67 -33.49 13.98
C THR A 783 13.47 -33.42 15.29
N ASN A 784 13.55 -34.52 16.02
CA ASN A 784 14.33 -34.63 17.24
C ASN A 784 15.85 -34.56 16.96
N TRP A 785 16.35 -35.33 15.98
CA TRP A 785 17.75 -35.35 15.55
C TRP A 785 18.24 -33.97 15.10
N MET A 786 17.44 -33.24 14.31
CA MET A 786 17.72 -31.84 13.93
C MET A 786 17.82 -30.95 15.18
N SER A 787 17.00 -31.19 16.20
CA SER A 787 17.01 -30.39 17.43
C SER A 787 18.26 -30.64 18.27
N VAL A 788 18.71 -31.89 18.37
CA VAL A 788 20.00 -32.23 19.00
C VAL A 788 21.15 -31.55 18.26
N CYS A 789 21.30 -31.83 16.97
CA CYS A 789 22.48 -31.46 16.19
C CYS A 789 22.55 -29.96 15.84
N LEU A 790 21.45 -29.21 15.97
CA LEU A 790 21.41 -27.76 15.75
C LEU A 790 21.29 -26.97 17.06
N SER A 791 21.34 -27.61 18.22
CA SER A 791 21.30 -26.95 19.54
C SER A 791 22.40 -25.90 19.71
N GLY A 792 23.65 -26.23 19.35
CA GLY A 792 24.79 -25.30 19.35
C GLY A 792 24.58 -24.12 18.39
N PHE A 793 24.29 -24.39 17.12
CA PHE A 793 24.04 -23.35 16.11
C PHE A 793 22.87 -22.41 16.49
N LEU A 794 21.79 -22.97 17.04
CA LEU A 794 20.67 -22.22 17.59
C LEU A 794 21.12 -21.30 18.73
N ARG A 795 21.91 -21.79 19.69
CA ARG A 795 22.39 -20.98 20.83
C ARG A 795 23.40 -19.92 20.41
N GLU A 796 24.33 -20.26 19.54
CA GLU A 796 25.51 -19.44 19.20
C GLU A 796 25.26 -18.41 18.08
N THR A 797 24.39 -18.72 17.11
CA THR A 797 24.18 -17.86 15.92
C THR A 797 22.77 -17.28 15.82
N ILE A 798 21.74 -18.03 16.26
CA ILE A 798 20.33 -17.66 16.04
C ILE A 798 19.67 -17.05 17.28
N GLY A 799 20.12 -17.44 18.48
CA GLY A 799 19.48 -17.15 19.75
C GLY A 799 19.39 -15.66 20.10
N GLU A 800 20.46 -14.90 19.91
CA GLU A 800 20.43 -13.44 20.14
C GLU A 800 19.50 -12.72 19.15
N PRO A 801 19.58 -12.91 17.81
CA PRO A 801 18.57 -12.40 16.87
C PRO A 801 17.13 -12.82 17.18
N PHE A 802 16.91 -14.04 17.69
CA PHE A 802 15.57 -14.53 17.99
C PHE A 802 15.02 -13.95 19.31
N TYR A 803 15.85 -13.85 20.35
CA TYR A 803 15.48 -13.18 21.60
C TYR A 803 15.20 -11.67 21.37
N LEU A 804 16.04 -11.01 20.56
CA LEU A 804 15.85 -9.63 20.11
C LEU A 804 14.50 -9.45 19.39
N LEU A 805 14.08 -10.41 18.56
CA LEU A 805 12.76 -10.34 17.91
C LEU A 805 11.63 -10.41 18.93
N VAL A 806 11.65 -11.38 19.84
CA VAL A 806 10.58 -11.59 20.82
C VAL A 806 10.48 -10.42 21.79
N THR A 807 11.61 -9.89 22.25
CA THR A 807 11.65 -8.72 23.15
C THR A 807 11.21 -7.44 22.44
N THR A 808 11.71 -7.15 21.23
CA THR A 808 11.29 -5.96 20.45
C THR A 808 9.79 -6.02 20.12
N LEU A 809 9.27 -7.20 19.77
CA LEU A 809 7.84 -7.41 19.54
C LEU A 809 7.02 -7.16 20.82
N ASN A 810 7.43 -7.71 21.96
CA ASN A 810 6.74 -7.50 23.23
C ASN A 810 6.80 -6.03 23.69
N GLN A 811 7.93 -5.35 23.50
CA GLN A 811 8.07 -3.91 23.73
C GLN A 811 7.14 -3.10 22.83
N ARG A 812 7.04 -3.44 21.53
CA ARG A 812 6.16 -2.75 20.59
C ARG A 812 4.69 -2.93 20.91
N ILE A 813 4.28 -4.12 21.37
CA ILE A 813 2.93 -4.39 21.87
C ILE A 813 2.63 -3.48 23.08
N ASN A 814 3.51 -3.48 24.08
CA ASN A 814 3.33 -2.74 25.34
C ASN A 814 3.45 -1.21 25.24
N LYS A 815 3.90 -0.67 24.10
CA LYS A 815 3.80 0.76 23.76
C LYS A 815 2.35 1.24 23.52
N GLY A 816 1.40 0.34 23.32
CA GLY A 816 -0.01 0.65 23.09
C GLY A 816 -0.94 -0.05 24.09
N PRO A 817 -2.24 0.31 24.10
CA PRO A 817 -3.22 -0.33 24.96
C PRO A 817 -3.36 -1.81 24.67
N VAL A 818 -3.43 -2.60 25.75
CA VAL A 818 -3.65 -4.05 25.75
C VAL A 818 -4.86 -4.32 26.65
N ASP A 819 -5.88 -4.98 26.11
CA ASP A 819 -7.01 -5.45 26.92
C ASP A 819 -6.57 -6.62 27.80
N ALA A 820 -6.87 -6.57 29.10
CA ALA A 820 -6.27 -7.49 30.07
C ALA A 820 -6.92 -8.88 30.09
N ILE A 821 -8.12 -9.02 29.50
CA ILE A 821 -8.94 -10.22 29.56
C ILE A 821 -8.88 -10.94 28.21
N THR A 822 -9.21 -10.23 27.12
CA THR A 822 -9.12 -10.76 25.74
C THR A 822 -7.69 -10.81 25.19
N CYS A 823 -6.73 -10.16 25.85
CA CYS A 823 -5.34 -10.03 25.41
C CYS A 823 -5.15 -9.42 24.00
N LYS A 824 -6.16 -8.71 23.47
CA LYS A 824 -6.08 -7.94 22.22
C LYS A 824 -5.30 -6.64 22.45
N ALA A 825 -4.50 -6.22 21.46
CA ALA A 825 -3.64 -5.04 21.58
C ALA A 825 -3.73 -4.10 20.37
N LEU A 826 -3.48 -2.81 20.58
CA LEU A 826 -3.46 -1.81 19.49
C LEU A 826 -2.31 -2.05 18.51
N TYR A 827 -1.14 -2.48 19.00
CA TYR A 827 0.00 -2.90 18.17
C TYR A 827 0.09 -4.42 18.14
N THR A 828 0.08 -4.99 16.94
CA THR A 828 0.14 -6.44 16.70
C THR A 828 0.46 -6.70 15.22
N LEU A 829 0.86 -7.93 14.89
CA LEU A 829 1.01 -8.39 13.49
C LEU A 829 -0.20 -9.17 13.00
N ASN A 830 -1.12 -9.53 13.90
CA ASN A 830 -2.23 -10.45 13.63
C ASN A 830 -3.57 -9.73 13.81
N GLU A 831 -4.41 -9.80 12.77
CA GLU A 831 -5.68 -9.09 12.68
C GLU A 831 -6.75 -9.60 13.67
N ASP A 832 -6.65 -10.84 14.14
CA ASP A 832 -7.58 -11.41 15.13
C ASP A 832 -7.30 -10.88 16.54
N TRP A 833 -6.05 -10.49 16.80
CA TRP A 833 -5.57 -9.94 18.07
C TRP A 833 -5.53 -8.40 18.09
N LEU A 834 -6.03 -7.75 17.04
CA LEU A 834 -6.06 -6.30 16.92
C LEU A 834 -7.12 -5.71 17.86
N LEU A 835 -6.77 -4.65 18.58
CA LEU A 835 -7.71 -3.91 19.42
C LEU A 835 -8.22 -2.67 18.66
N TRP A 836 -9.37 -2.78 18.00
CA TRP A 836 -9.96 -1.70 17.18
C TRP A 836 -11.02 -0.84 17.90
N GLN A 837 -11.34 -1.14 19.16
CA GLN A 837 -12.39 -0.43 19.92
C GLN A 837 -11.86 0.76 20.76
N VAL A 838 -10.54 0.86 20.96
CA VAL A 838 -9.87 1.72 21.96
C VAL A 838 -10.38 3.17 22.04
N SER A 839 -10.51 3.68 23.26
CA SER A 839 -10.64 5.11 23.57
C SER A 839 -9.33 5.89 23.33
N GLU A 840 -9.35 7.21 23.47
CA GLU A 840 -8.10 7.99 23.57
C GLU A 840 -7.32 7.58 24.84
N PHE A 841 -6.00 7.44 24.72
CA PHE A 841 -5.10 7.03 25.79
C PHE A 841 -3.86 7.94 25.84
N LYS A 842 -3.15 7.94 26.98
CA LYS A 842 -1.98 8.80 27.24
C LYS A 842 -0.90 8.03 27.98
N THR A 843 0.36 8.28 27.63
CA THR A 843 1.50 7.79 28.40
C THR A 843 1.65 8.57 29.69
N VAL A 844 1.85 7.87 30.80
CA VAL A 844 2.10 8.38 32.15
C VAL A 844 3.47 7.86 32.60
N VAL A 845 4.39 8.76 32.93
CA VAL A 845 5.70 8.40 33.48
C VAL A 845 5.56 8.29 35.00
N LEU A 846 5.85 7.12 35.56
CA LEU A 846 5.85 6.89 37.01
C LEU A 846 7.27 6.83 37.55
N ASN A 847 7.49 7.41 38.73
CA ASN A 847 8.72 7.27 39.50
C ASN A 847 8.56 6.10 40.48
N ILE A 848 8.98 4.91 40.07
CA ILE A 848 8.86 3.69 40.87
C ILE A 848 10.02 3.60 41.87
N ILE A 849 9.70 3.42 43.15
CA ILE A 849 10.67 3.13 44.23
C ILE A 849 10.50 1.67 44.63
N PHE A 850 11.56 0.89 44.50
CA PHE A 850 11.60 -0.50 44.97
C PHE A 850 12.03 -0.55 46.44
N GLU A 851 11.35 -1.38 47.23
CA GLU A 851 11.69 -1.64 48.63
C GLU A 851 12.90 -2.57 48.73
N LYS A 852 13.73 -2.42 49.77
CA LYS A 852 14.81 -3.37 50.02
C LYS A 852 14.23 -4.69 50.55
N ILE A 853 14.48 -5.78 49.83
CA ILE A 853 14.23 -7.14 50.33
C ILE A 853 15.24 -7.42 51.45
N PRO A 854 14.83 -7.84 52.66
CA PRO A 854 15.73 -7.93 53.83
C PRO A 854 16.86 -8.96 53.75
N GLU A 855 16.92 -9.77 52.69
CA GLU A 855 17.77 -10.98 52.60
C GLU A 855 19.11 -10.75 51.87
N ASN A 856 19.34 -9.55 51.30
CA ASN A 856 20.60 -9.20 50.61
C ASN A 856 21.25 -7.95 51.23
N GLU A 857 22.20 -8.16 52.15
CA GLU A 857 23.04 -7.10 52.74
C GLU A 857 24.10 -6.59 51.74
N SER A 858 23.67 -5.83 50.74
CA SER A 858 24.55 -5.02 49.88
C SER A 858 24.20 -3.54 49.98
N GLU A 859 25.20 -2.72 50.28
CA GLU A 859 25.06 -1.28 50.47
C GLU A 859 25.02 -0.53 49.12
N ASP A 860 23.83 -0.36 48.57
CA ASP A 860 23.53 0.83 47.76
C ASP A 860 22.07 1.29 47.91
N ALA A 861 21.73 2.47 47.38
CA ALA A 861 20.51 3.21 47.69
C ALA A 861 19.19 2.58 47.17
N CYS A 862 18.06 2.99 47.76
CA CYS A 862 16.72 2.70 47.23
C CYS A 862 16.57 3.28 45.82
N GLN A 863 16.66 2.42 44.81
CA GLN A 863 16.83 2.85 43.43
C GLN A 863 15.48 3.28 42.81
N THR A 864 15.33 4.57 42.50
CA THR A 864 14.18 5.05 41.71
C THR A 864 14.35 4.67 40.23
N ILE A 865 13.29 4.18 39.61
CA ILE A 865 13.23 3.81 38.19
C ILE A 865 12.06 4.56 37.55
N GLN A 866 12.30 5.21 36.41
CA GLN A 866 11.24 5.80 35.61
C GLN A 866 10.62 4.74 34.70
N VAL A 867 9.29 4.63 34.75
CA VAL A 867 8.53 3.59 34.05
C VAL A 867 7.39 4.25 33.27
N ASN A 868 7.36 4.01 31.97
CA ASN A 868 6.28 4.49 31.10
C ASN A 868 5.12 3.48 31.14
N VAL A 869 4.00 3.89 31.71
CA VAL A 869 2.72 3.16 31.65
C VAL A 869 1.72 3.98 30.81
N LEU A 870 0.54 3.43 30.57
CA LEU A 870 -0.60 4.13 29.97
C LEU A 870 -1.64 4.45 31.04
N ASP A 871 -2.39 5.52 30.85
CA ASP A 871 -3.55 5.86 31.70
C ASP A 871 -4.62 4.75 31.68
N CYS A 872 -4.71 3.99 30.58
CA CYS A 872 -5.54 2.80 30.43
C CYS A 872 -4.83 1.45 30.73
N ASP A 873 -3.68 1.42 31.40
CA ASP A 873 -3.12 0.16 31.93
C ASP A 873 -3.83 -0.23 33.23
N THR A 874 -4.05 -1.54 33.47
CA THR A 874 -4.46 -2.06 34.79
C THR A 874 -3.32 -1.97 35.81
N ILE A 875 -3.61 -2.19 37.09
CA ILE A 875 -2.57 -2.24 38.13
C ILE A 875 -1.69 -3.49 37.95
N GLY A 876 -2.25 -4.61 37.50
CA GLY A 876 -1.51 -5.78 37.04
C GLY A 876 -0.51 -5.45 35.92
N GLN A 877 -0.96 -4.80 34.85
CA GLN A 877 -0.09 -4.38 33.73
C GLN A 877 0.98 -3.37 34.18
N ALA A 878 0.65 -2.45 35.10
CA ALA A 878 1.62 -1.53 35.69
C ALA A 878 2.68 -2.24 36.55
N LYS A 879 2.33 -3.33 37.25
CA LYS A 879 3.30 -4.20 37.95
C LYS A 879 4.25 -4.88 36.97
N GLU A 880 3.73 -5.46 35.89
CA GLU A 880 4.54 -6.10 34.85
C GLU A 880 5.54 -5.10 34.21
N LYS A 881 5.07 -3.92 33.79
CA LYS A 881 5.91 -2.87 33.21
C LYS A 881 6.97 -2.37 34.21
N SER A 882 6.64 -2.31 35.51
CA SER A 882 7.58 -1.94 36.57
C SER A 882 8.69 -3.00 36.77
N LEU A 883 8.33 -4.28 36.85
CA LEU A 883 9.30 -5.37 36.98
C LEU A 883 10.21 -5.50 35.74
N GLN A 884 9.64 -5.33 34.54
CA GLN A 884 10.43 -5.33 33.30
C GLN A 884 11.43 -4.16 33.26
N ALA A 885 11.04 -2.97 33.74
CA ALA A 885 11.94 -1.83 33.84
C ALA A 885 13.07 -2.04 34.86
N PHE A 886 12.80 -2.74 35.98
CA PHE A 886 13.84 -3.17 36.92
C PHE A 886 14.84 -4.12 36.25
N LEU A 887 14.35 -5.17 35.59
CA LEU A 887 15.19 -6.14 34.87
C LEU A 887 16.04 -5.47 33.78
N ASN A 888 15.45 -4.57 32.99
CA ASN A 888 16.15 -3.83 31.94
C ASN A 888 17.26 -2.92 32.47
N LYS A 889 17.07 -2.32 33.66
CA LYS A 889 18.02 -1.37 34.25
C LYS A 889 19.15 -2.06 35.03
N ASN A 890 18.84 -3.15 35.72
CA ASN A 890 19.74 -3.79 36.68
C ASN A 890 20.32 -5.12 36.18
N GLY A 891 19.75 -5.72 35.12
CA GLY A 891 20.23 -6.98 34.52
C GLY A 891 19.82 -8.26 35.25
N PHE A 892 19.11 -8.16 36.38
CA PHE A 892 18.59 -9.29 37.16
C PHE A 892 17.14 -9.06 37.61
N LEU A 893 16.44 -10.15 37.96
CA LEU A 893 15.07 -10.11 38.46
C LEU A 893 14.98 -9.55 39.88
N TYR A 894 13.92 -8.80 40.19
CA TYR A 894 13.71 -8.22 41.53
C TYR A 894 13.62 -9.23 42.68
N GLY A 895 13.36 -10.51 42.39
CA GLY A 895 13.37 -11.60 43.39
C GLY A 895 12.02 -11.89 44.07
N LEU A 896 10.94 -11.21 43.66
CA LEU A 896 9.56 -11.50 44.09
C LEU A 896 8.66 -11.71 42.86
N GLN A 897 7.64 -12.55 43.01
CA GLN A 897 6.64 -12.80 41.97
C GLN A 897 5.54 -11.72 41.91
N LEU A 898 4.74 -11.73 40.83
CA LEU A 898 3.72 -10.72 40.53
C LEU A 898 2.58 -10.65 41.57
N ASP A 899 2.26 -11.78 42.17
CA ASP A 899 1.29 -11.92 43.25
C ASP A 899 1.88 -11.48 44.61
N GLU A 900 3.18 -11.67 44.85
CA GLU A 900 3.89 -11.24 46.06
C GLU A 900 4.06 -9.72 46.17
N ILE A 901 4.00 -8.97 45.06
CA ILE A 901 4.22 -7.51 45.06
C ILE A 901 2.93 -6.69 45.11
N GLY A 902 2.94 -5.64 45.94
CA GLY A 902 1.95 -4.57 45.97
C GLY A 902 2.49 -3.28 45.34
N LEU A 903 1.58 -2.44 44.80
CA LEU A 903 1.87 -1.07 44.40
C LEU A 903 1.10 -0.11 45.30
N GLY A 904 1.73 0.97 45.76
CA GLY A 904 1.05 1.97 46.60
C GLY A 904 1.56 3.39 46.36
N LYS A 905 0.66 4.38 46.45
CA LYS A 905 1.06 5.80 46.36
C LYS A 905 1.89 6.17 47.60
N SER A 906 3.08 6.74 47.39
CA SER A 906 4.05 7.01 48.48
C SER A 906 3.54 7.96 49.59
N VAL A 907 2.46 8.72 49.33
CA VAL A 907 1.88 9.70 50.27
C VAL A 907 0.78 9.09 51.14
N THR A 908 0.06 8.07 50.66
CA THR A 908 -1.14 7.54 51.34
C THR A 908 -1.03 6.09 51.81
N GLN A 909 0.04 5.38 51.46
CA GLN A 909 0.33 3.97 51.81
C GLN A 909 -0.76 2.92 51.46
N ARG A 910 -1.86 3.31 50.82
CA ARG A 910 -2.91 2.39 50.35
C ARG A 910 -2.43 1.60 49.12
N GLU A 911 -2.66 0.29 49.14
CA GLU A 911 -2.42 -0.58 47.98
C GLU A 911 -3.40 -0.26 46.85
N LEU A 912 -2.89 -0.31 45.62
CA LEU A 912 -3.65 -0.24 44.37
C LEU A 912 -3.97 -1.68 43.92
N LEU A 913 -5.21 -1.94 43.54
CA LEU A 913 -5.70 -3.27 43.15
C LEU A 913 -6.52 -3.16 41.86
N ASP A 914 -6.48 -4.20 41.02
CA ASP A 914 -7.30 -4.28 39.80
C ASP A 914 -8.81 -4.28 40.11
N ILE A 915 -9.21 -4.74 41.30
CA ILE A 915 -10.56 -4.60 41.85
C ILE A 915 -10.45 -4.21 43.32
N ASP A 916 -11.14 -3.14 43.71
CA ASP A 916 -11.40 -2.76 45.11
C ASP A 916 -12.82 -2.19 45.29
N GLY A 917 -13.15 -1.70 46.49
CA GLY A 917 -14.46 -1.11 46.80
C GLY A 917 -14.79 0.21 46.08
N SER A 918 -13.96 0.68 45.14
CA SER A 918 -14.22 1.83 44.26
C SER A 918 -14.46 1.47 42.79
N SER A 919 -14.35 0.18 42.43
CA SER A 919 -14.43 -0.28 41.04
C SER A 919 -15.77 0.04 40.38
N GLU A 920 -15.76 0.41 39.10
CA GLU A 920 -16.98 0.70 38.33
C GLU A 920 -17.76 -0.59 38.04
N VAL A 921 -19.08 -0.57 38.27
CA VAL A 921 -20.01 -1.69 38.02
C VAL A 921 -21.03 -1.25 36.97
N MET A 922 -21.23 -2.07 35.95
CA MET A 922 -22.05 -1.77 34.77
C MET A 922 -23.51 -2.23 34.94
N GLU A 923 -24.40 -1.80 34.02
CA GLU A 923 -25.86 -2.04 34.09
C GLU A 923 -26.25 -3.54 34.03
N ASP A 924 -25.35 -4.37 33.51
CA ASP A 924 -25.41 -5.83 33.40
C ASP A 924 -24.81 -6.56 34.63
N GLY A 925 -24.20 -5.83 35.56
CA GLY A 925 -23.51 -6.35 36.74
C GLY A 925 -22.01 -6.60 36.54
N ILE A 926 -21.46 -6.39 35.34
CA ILE A 926 -20.05 -6.60 35.04
C ILE A 926 -19.18 -5.57 35.78
N ARG A 927 -18.09 -6.04 36.39
CA ARG A 927 -17.08 -5.24 37.11
C ARG A 927 -15.94 -4.84 36.18
N LYS A 928 -15.68 -3.55 36.07
CA LYS A 928 -14.57 -3.02 35.28
C LYS A 928 -13.28 -3.00 36.09
N LEU A 929 -12.17 -3.43 35.50
CA LEU A 929 -10.85 -3.39 36.13
C LEU A 929 -10.37 -1.95 36.34
N ASN A 930 -9.83 -1.69 37.53
CA ASN A 930 -9.23 -0.41 37.91
C ASN A 930 -7.94 -0.16 37.12
N THR A 931 -7.82 1.04 36.56
CA THR A 931 -6.65 1.49 35.78
C THR A 931 -5.83 2.56 36.48
N ILE A 932 -4.69 2.93 35.88
CA ILE A 932 -3.90 4.11 36.24
C ILE A 932 -4.75 5.41 36.22
N SER A 933 -5.70 5.54 35.28
CA SER A 933 -6.64 6.67 35.24
C SER A 933 -7.71 6.61 36.34
N HIS A 934 -8.21 5.42 36.69
CA HIS A 934 -9.22 5.24 37.74
C HIS A 934 -8.77 5.81 39.09
N TYR A 935 -7.50 5.59 39.44
CA TYR A 935 -6.90 6.13 40.65
C TYR A 935 -6.31 7.55 40.47
N GLU A 936 -6.64 8.28 39.39
CA GLU A 936 -6.17 9.64 39.10
C GLU A 936 -4.64 9.80 39.25
N ILE A 937 -3.87 8.87 38.72
CA ILE A 937 -2.40 8.87 38.87
C ILE A 937 -1.79 9.86 37.86
N SER A 938 -1.30 10.99 38.38
CA SER A 938 -0.68 12.06 37.58
C SER A 938 0.69 11.67 37.02
N ASN A 939 1.06 12.27 35.89
CA ASN A 939 2.40 12.15 35.32
C ASN A 939 3.48 12.63 36.31
N GLY A 940 4.53 11.83 36.48
CA GLY A 940 5.60 12.04 37.48
C GLY A 940 5.28 11.50 38.88
N ALA A 941 4.14 10.86 39.12
CA ALA A 941 3.76 10.35 40.45
C ALA A 941 4.74 9.28 40.98
N THR A 942 5.00 9.34 42.29
CA THR A 942 5.86 8.39 43.01
C THR A 942 5.07 7.22 43.56
N ILE A 943 5.34 6.03 43.04
CA ILE A 943 4.70 4.76 43.45
C ILE A 943 5.77 3.87 44.10
N LYS A 944 5.44 3.24 45.22
CA LYS A 944 6.30 2.27 45.90
C LYS A 944 5.88 0.84 45.53
N VAL A 945 6.85 0.00 45.15
CA VAL A 945 6.74 -1.46 45.10
C VAL A 945 7.11 -2.00 46.49
N PHE A 946 6.25 -2.84 47.07
CA PHE A 946 6.45 -3.42 48.40
C PHE A 946 6.09 -4.91 48.42
N LYS A 947 6.63 -5.69 49.37
CA LYS A 947 6.25 -7.10 49.55
C LYS A 947 4.91 -7.19 50.30
N LYS A 948 3.91 -7.86 49.74
CA LYS A 948 2.62 -8.08 50.41
C LYS A 948 2.83 -8.87 51.70
N LYS A 949 2.02 -8.58 52.72
CA LYS A 949 1.93 -9.43 53.92
C LYS A 949 1.13 -10.69 53.53
N ALA A 950 1.76 -11.86 53.64
CA ALA A 950 1.25 -13.09 53.06
C ALA A 950 -0.01 -13.62 53.76
N ASN A 951 -1.21 -13.22 53.28
CA ASN A 951 -2.45 -13.98 53.50
C ASN A 951 -3.57 -13.66 52.48
N THR A 952 -3.26 -13.57 51.19
CA THR A 952 -4.29 -13.42 50.15
C THR A 952 -3.84 -14.04 48.83
N ARG A 953 -4.30 -15.28 48.56
CA ARG A 953 -4.30 -15.82 47.19
C ARG A 953 -5.12 -14.87 46.33
N SER A 954 -4.43 -14.11 45.50
CA SER A 954 -4.96 -13.13 44.55
C SER A 954 -4.45 -13.48 43.15
N ASP A 955 -4.55 -14.77 42.83
CA ASP A 955 -4.63 -15.24 41.46
C ASP A 955 -6.02 -14.80 40.97
N VAL A 956 -6.07 -13.61 40.35
CA VAL A 956 -7.31 -13.01 39.88
C VAL A 956 -7.67 -13.70 38.57
N ASP A 957 -8.28 -14.87 38.70
CA ASP A 957 -8.93 -15.58 37.61
C ASP A 957 -10.08 -14.68 37.12
N TYR A 958 -9.82 -13.88 36.07
CA TYR A 958 -10.73 -12.87 35.56
C TYR A 958 -11.95 -13.56 34.91
N SER A 959 -12.94 -13.88 35.74
CA SER A 959 -14.20 -14.48 35.31
C SER A 959 -14.94 -13.58 34.31
N ASP A 960 -15.88 -14.17 33.56
CA ASP A 960 -16.76 -13.47 32.61
C ASP A 960 -17.59 -12.32 33.25
N GLU A 961 -17.60 -12.19 34.59
CA GLU A 961 -18.13 -11.04 35.32
C GLU A 961 -17.26 -9.77 35.21
N HIS A 962 -16.13 -9.79 34.50
CA HIS A 962 -15.17 -8.67 34.45
C HIS A 962 -14.94 -8.11 33.03
N CYS A 963 -14.64 -6.81 32.93
CA CYS A 963 -14.26 -6.13 31.69
C CYS A 963 -13.05 -5.18 31.87
N HIS A 964 -12.31 -4.89 30.80
CA HIS A 964 -11.26 -3.86 30.81
C HIS A 964 -11.48 -2.79 29.73
N LEU A 965 -11.12 -3.08 28.47
CA LEU A 965 -11.26 -2.18 27.32
C LEU A 965 -12.34 -2.67 26.34
N ILE A 966 -12.69 -3.96 26.38
CA ILE A 966 -13.77 -4.58 25.60
C ILE A 966 -14.89 -5.06 26.54
N LEU A 967 -16.15 -4.98 26.08
CA LEU A 967 -17.32 -5.60 26.74
C LEU A 967 -17.60 -6.99 26.14
N PRO A 968 -17.87 -8.04 26.95
CA PRO A 968 -18.05 -9.42 26.47
C PRO A 968 -19.06 -9.58 25.32
N ASP A 969 -20.24 -8.96 25.43
CA ASP A 969 -21.33 -9.07 24.43
C ASP A 969 -21.04 -8.42 23.06
N SER A 970 -19.93 -7.69 22.91
CA SER A 970 -19.63 -6.91 21.70
C SER A 970 -19.27 -7.74 20.47
N GLU A 971 -18.92 -9.03 20.61
CA GLU A 971 -18.53 -9.90 19.49
C GLU A 971 -19.47 -11.08 19.22
N ALA A 972 -20.30 -11.49 20.20
CA ALA A 972 -21.18 -12.65 20.08
C ALA A 972 -22.41 -12.43 19.16
N ASN A 973 -22.90 -11.19 19.05
CA ASN A 973 -24.16 -10.86 18.38
C ASN A 973 -24.05 -10.74 16.84
N LYS A 974 -23.53 -11.78 16.17
CA LYS A 974 -23.60 -11.90 14.69
C LYS A 974 -24.81 -12.70 14.16
N ASP A 975 -25.38 -13.61 14.94
CA ASP A 975 -26.36 -14.60 14.45
C ASP A 975 -27.63 -14.80 15.32
N VAL A 976 -28.24 -13.71 15.85
CA VAL A 976 -29.64 -13.76 16.36
C VAL A 976 -30.45 -12.54 15.92
N LYS A 977 -31.71 -12.77 15.52
CA LYS A 977 -32.68 -11.69 15.21
C LYS A 977 -33.33 -11.12 16.48
N GLY A 978 -32.85 -9.97 16.92
CA GLY A 978 -33.71 -8.90 17.46
C GLY A 978 -34.05 -8.92 18.96
N ALA A 979 -33.29 -8.14 19.73
CA ALA A 979 -33.75 -7.45 20.93
C ALA A 979 -33.17 -6.01 20.93
N GLY A 980 -33.87 -5.05 21.54
CA GLY A 980 -33.64 -3.62 21.30
C GLY A 980 -32.74 -2.90 22.32
N HIS A 981 -31.43 -3.18 22.37
CA HIS A 981 -30.51 -2.34 23.15
C HIS A 981 -30.30 -0.98 22.48
N LYS A 982 -30.75 0.09 23.14
CA LYS A 982 -30.49 1.50 22.73
C LYS A 982 -29.24 2.09 23.41
N GLY A 983 -28.17 1.30 23.49
CA GLY A 983 -26.85 1.76 23.89
C GLY A 983 -26.18 2.57 22.76
N LYS A 984 -25.44 3.63 23.11
CA LYS A 984 -24.73 4.48 22.15
C LYS A 984 -23.38 3.86 21.74
N GLN A 985 -23.37 2.73 21.04
CA GLN A 985 -22.13 2.24 20.44
C GLN A 985 -21.62 3.25 19.40
N LYS A 986 -20.36 3.69 19.54
CA LYS A 986 -19.67 4.47 18.51
C LYS A 986 -19.44 3.59 17.28
N PHE A 987 -19.73 4.11 16.10
CA PHE A 987 -19.52 3.40 14.84
C PHE A 987 -18.02 3.35 14.51
N LYS A 988 -17.32 2.29 14.95
CA LYS A 988 -15.90 2.04 14.64
C LYS A 988 -15.76 0.92 13.61
N VAL A 989 -14.78 1.06 12.71
CA VAL A 989 -14.55 0.15 11.56
C VAL A 989 -13.16 -0.49 11.71
N LYS A 990 -13.11 -1.84 11.74
CA LYS A 990 -11.87 -2.60 12.00
C LYS A 990 -10.75 -2.24 11.02
N GLU A 991 -11.14 -2.01 9.76
CA GLU A 991 -10.25 -1.73 8.63
C GLU A 991 -9.44 -0.43 8.80
N MET A 992 -9.91 0.54 9.61
CA MET A 992 -9.14 1.74 9.93
C MET A 992 -7.84 1.42 10.70
N TYR A 993 -7.88 0.36 11.50
CA TYR A 993 -6.80 -0.04 12.42
C TYR A 993 -5.78 -0.98 11.75
N LEU A 994 -6.00 -1.41 10.50
CA LEU A 994 -5.02 -2.19 9.72
C LEU A 994 -3.70 -1.44 9.50
N THR A 995 -3.72 -0.10 9.56
CA THR A 995 -2.52 0.75 9.59
C THR A 995 -1.59 0.42 10.77
N LYS A 996 -2.14 0.00 11.92
CA LYS A 996 -1.38 -0.40 13.10
C LYS A 996 -0.66 -1.74 12.91
N LEU A 997 -1.19 -2.65 12.07
CA LEU A 997 -0.48 -3.87 11.66
C LEU A 997 0.76 -3.52 10.83
N LEU A 998 0.61 -2.61 9.87
CA LEU A 998 1.73 -2.13 9.05
C LEU A 998 2.77 -1.38 9.89
N SER A 999 2.33 -0.52 10.81
CA SER A 999 3.18 0.19 11.78
C SER A 999 4.01 -0.80 12.63
N THR A 1000 3.34 -1.81 13.19
CA THR A 1000 4.01 -2.88 13.95
C THR A 1000 4.99 -3.67 13.09
N LYS A 1001 4.65 -4.01 11.83
CA LYS A 1001 5.58 -4.70 10.90
C LYS A 1001 6.80 -3.86 10.59
N VAL A 1002 6.64 -2.57 10.30
CA VAL A 1002 7.74 -1.65 9.99
C VAL A 1002 8.69 -1.54 11.18
N ALA A 1003 8.16 -1.33 12.39
CA ALA A 1003 8.96 -1.18 13.61
C ALA A 1003 9.86 -2.39 13.92
N ILE A 1004 9.43 -3.62 13.62
CA ILE A 1004 10.24 -4.85 13.87
C ILE A 1004 11.01 -5.35 12.64
N HIS A 1005 10.86 -4.73 11.47
CA HIS A 1005 11.21 -5.34 10.18
C HIS A 1005 12.69 -5.71 10.07
N SER A 1006 13.57 -4.84 10.55
CA SER A 1006 15.03 -5.02 10.56
C SER A 1006 15.47 -6.21 11.42
N VAL A 1007 14.77 -6.45 12.53
CA VAL A 1007 15.03 -7.58 13.43
C VAL A 1007 14.56 -8.89 12.80
N VAL A 1008 13.41 -8.87 12.12
CA VAL A 1008 12.93 -10.03 11.33
C VAL A 1008 13.92 -10.36 10.20
N GLU A 1009 14.45 -9.37 9.48
CA GLU A 1009 15.50 -9.61 8.48
C GLU A 1009 16.80 -10.14 9.10
N LYS A 1010 17.26 -9.60 10.24
CA LYS A 1010 18.46 -10.09 10.96
C LYS A 1010 18.32 -11.57 11.31
N LEU A 1011 17.16 -11.98 11.84
CA LEU A 1011 16.87 -13.38 12.20
C LEU A 1011 16.72 -14.30 10.98
N PHE A 1012 16.01 -13.86 9.93
CA PHE A 1012 15.83 -14.67 8.73
C PHE A 1012 17.19 -14.91 8.02
N ARG A 1013 18.01 -13.86 7.91
CA ARG A 1013 19.35 -13.98 7.31
C ARG A 1013 20.34 -14.73 8.18
N SER A 1014 20.23 -14.74 9.52
CA SER A 1014 21.09 -15.61 10.34
C SER A 1014 20.75 -17.09 10.13
N ILE A 1015 19.48 -17.45 9.91
CA ILE A 1015 19.06 -18.82 9.61
C ILE A 1015 19.55 -19.32 8.24
N TRP A 1016 19.50 -18.49 7.19
CA TRP A 1016 19.88 -18.86 5.82
C TRP A 1016 21.19 -18.24 5.29
N SER A 1017 22.13 -17.92 6.18
CA SER A 1017 23.51 -17.56 5.80
C SER A 1017 24.51 -18.68 6.09
N LEU A 1018 25.70 -18.56 5.50
CA LEU A 1018 26.82 -19.49 5.67
C LEU A 1018 28.02 -18.71 6.25
N PRO A 1019 28.10 -18.52 7.58
CA PRO A 1019 29.23 -17.81 8.19
C PRO A 1019 30.55 -18.49 7.82
N ASN A 1020 31.53 -17.71 7.38
CA ASN A 1020 32.83 -18.19 6.89
C ASN A 1020 32.72 -19.25 5.75
N ASN A 1021 31.66 -19.20 4.95
CA ASN A 1021 31.30 -20.21 3.93
C ASN A 1021 31.17 -21.64 4.48
N LYS A 1022 30.83 -21.81 5.77
CA LYS A 1022 30.51 -23.12 6.36
C LYS A 1022 29.02 -23.24 6.64
N ALA A 1023 28.48 -24.44 6.41
CA ALA A 1023 27.15 -24.85 6.86
C ALA A 1023 27.28 -25.69 8.14
N PRO A 1024 26.28 -25.70 9.04
CA PRO A 1024 26.21 -26.68 10.13
C PRO A 1024 26.25 -28.10 9.58
N VAL A 1025 27.08 -28.97 10.20
CA VAL A 1025 27.40 -30.33 9.71
C VAL A 1025 26.12 -31.13 9.41
N ALA A 1026 25.16 -31.13 10.33
CA ALA A 1026 23.89 -31.83 10.17
C ALA A 1026 23.02 -31.33 8.99
N ILE A 1027 23.07 -30.04 8.66
CA ILE A 1027 22.33 -29.48 7.51
C ILE A 1027 22.97 -29.96 6.21
N LYS A 1028 24.29 -29.83 6.08
CA LYS A 1028 25.03 -30.29 4.89
C LYS A 1028 24.85 -31.80 4.69
N TYR A 1029 25.08 -32.58 5.76
CA TYR A 1029 24.93 -34.04 5.73
C TYR A 1029 23.53 -34.49 5.28
N PHE A 1030 22.47 -33.98 5.93
CA PHE A 1030 21.12 -34.41 5.58
C PHE A 1030 20.68 -33.89 4.21
N PHE A 1031 21.18 -32.73 3.76
CA PHE A 1031 20.88 -32.21 2.43
C PHE A 1031 21.59 -32.97 1.31
N ASP A 1032 22.84 -33.42 1.52
CA ASP A 1032 23.56 -34.29 0.60
C ASP A 1032 22.91 -35.70 0.56
N PHE A 1033 22.44 -36.23 1.70
CA PHE A 1033 21.64 -37.45 1.74
C PHE A 1033 20.35 -37.32 0.90
N LEU A 1034 19.60 -36.22 1.04
CA LEU A 1034 18.39 -35.98 0.23
C LEU A 1034 18.70 -35.89 -1.28
N ASP A 1035 19.81 -35.25 -1.67
CA ASP A 1035 20.25 -35.17 -3.06
C ASP A 1035 20.61 -36.56 -3.60
N ALA A 1036 21.36 -37.37 -2.84
CA ALA A 1036 21.73 -38.73 -3.21
C ALA A 1036 20.51 -39.68 -3.32
N GLN A 1037 19.50 -39.53 -2.45
CA GLN A 1037 18.24 -40.29 -2.60
C GLN A 1037 17.45 -39.88 -3.85
N ALA A 1038 17.48 -38.59 -4.23
CA ALA A 1038 16.85 -38.12 -5.46
C ALA A 1038 17.56 -38.64 -6.72
N GLU A 1039 18.89 -38.61 -6.75
CA GLU A 1039 19.70 -39.18 -7.84
C GLU A 1039 19.49 -40.70 -7.98
N SER A 1040 19.56 -41.44 -6.87
CA SER A 1040 19.28 -42.88 -6.80
C SER A 1040 17.90 -43.25 -7.36
N LYS A 1041 16.89 -42.42 -7.08
CA LYS A 1041 15.51 -42.55 -7.59
C LYS A 1041 15.29 -41.92 -8.97
N LYS A 1042 16.36 -41.41 -9.62
CA LYS A 1042 16.37 -40.77 -10.94
C LYS A 1042 15.41 -39.58 -11.06
N ILE A 1043 15.24 -38.83 -9.97
CA ILE A 1043 14.37 -37.66 -9.91
C ILE A 1043 15.10 -36.46 -10.52
N THR A 1044 14.69 -36.07 -11.72
CA THR A 1044 15.28 -34.95 -12.48
C THR A 1044 14.62 -33.59 -12.19
N ASP A 1045 13.53 -33.55 -11.43
CA ASP A 1045 12.81 -32.33 -11.08
C ASP A 1045 13.40 -31.68 -9.80
N PRO A 1046 14.09 -30.52 -9.91
CA PRO A 1046 14.72 -29.87 -8.77
C PRO A 1046 13.72 -29.32 -7.73
N ASP A 1047 12.45 -29.12 -8.09
CA ASP A 1047 11.41 -28.73 -7.14
C ASP A 1047 11.20 -29.81 -6.07
N VAL A 1048 11.30 -31.09 -6.44
CA VAL A 1048 11.07 -32.21 -5.51
C VAL A 1048 12.11 -32.16 -4.39
N VAL A 1049 13.38 -31.99 -4.75
CA VAL A 1049 14.51 -31.85 -3.84
C VAL A 1049 14.36 -30.59 -2.97
N HIS A 1050 13.99 -29.45 -3.57
CA HIS A 1050 13.73 -28.21 -2.83
C HIS A 1050 12.61 -28.39 -1.79
N ILE A 1051 11.52 -29.09 -2.16
CA ILE A 1051 10.40 -29.37 -1.26
C ILE A 1051 10.81 -30.36 -0.16
N TRP A 1052 11.61 -31.40 -0.46
CA TRP A 1052 12.14 -32.30 0.56
C TRP A 1052 13.00 -31.55 1.59
N LYS A 1053 13.91 -30.67 1.13
CA LYS A 1053 14.75 -29.82 1.99
C LYS A 1053 13.94 -28.80 2.80
N THR A 1054 12.82 -28.31 2.25
CA THR A 1054 11.86 -27.42 2.93
C THR A 1054 11.07 -28.16 4.02
N ASN A 1055 10.62 -29.38 3.71
CA ASN A 1055 9.80 -30.22 4.59
C ASN A 1055 10.62 -30.90 5.70
N SER A 1056 11.92 -31.12 5.49
CA SER A 1056 12.81 -31.74 6.48
C SER A 1056 13.30 -30.79 7.57
N LEU A 1057 13.67 -29.55 7.22
CA LEU A 1057 14.35 -28.61 8.11
C LEU A 1057 13.51 -27.35 8.44
N PRO A 1058 13.21 -26.42 7.50
CA PRO A 1058 12.38 -25.24 7.80
C PRO A 1058 11.04 -25.56 8.46
N LEU A 1059 10.27 -26.50 7.89
CA LEU A 1059 8.92 -26.84 8.36
C LEU A 1059 8.90 -27.51 9.74
N ARG A 1060 9.91 -28.34 10.05
CA ARG A 1060 9.94 -29.21 11.24
C ARG A 1060 10.70 -28.62 12.41
N PHE A 1061 11.85 -28.00 12.13
CA PHE A 1061 12.70 -27.40 13.15
C PHE A 1061 12.44 -25.89 13.25
N TRP A 1062 12.78 -25.12 12.22
CA TRP A 1062 12.77 -23.65 12.33
C TRP A 1062 11.40 -23.06 12.62
N VAL A 1063 10.32 -23.51 11.97
CA VAL A 1063 8.95 -23.07 12.29
C VAL A 1063 8.56 -23.42 13.73
N ASN A 1064 8.93 -24.60 14.22
CA ASN A 1064 8.61 -25.04 15.57
C ASN A 1064 9.33 -24.18 16.62
N ILE A 1065 10.61 -23.86 16.39
CA ILE A 1065 11.39 -22.94 17.22
C ILE A 1065 10.84 -21.51 17.15
N LEU A 1066 10.65 -20.95 15.94
CA LEU A 1066 10.15 -19.58 15.74
C LEU A 1066 8.77 -19.36 16.37
N LYS A 1067 7.89 -20.37 16.35
CA LYS A 1067 6.60 -20.32 17.06
C LYS A 1067 6.74 -20.51 18.57
N ASN A 1068 7.75 -21.20 19.07
CA ASN A 1068 7.88 -21.57 20.48
C ASN A 1068 9.22 -21.08 21.08
N PRO A 1069 9.39 -19.76 21.28
CA PRO A 1069 10.60 -19.21 21.90
C PRO A 1069 10.80 -19.72 23.34
N GLN A 1070 9.74 -20.13 24.04
CA GLN A 1070 9.81 -20.78 25.35
C GLN A 1070 10.41 -22.20 25.32
N PHE A 1071 10.78 -22.73 24.14
CA PHE A 1071 11.63 -23.93 24.04
C PHE A 1071 13.12 -23.57 24.12
N VAL A 1072 13.50 -22.32 23.86
CA VAL A 1072 14.90 -21.86 23.77
C VAL A 1072 15.26 -20.94 24.95
N PHE A 1073 14.31 -20.12 25.40
CA PHE A 1073 14.50 -19.13 26.45
C PHE A 1073 13.55 -19.37 27.62
N ASP A 1074 13.96 -18.97 28.83
CA ASP A 1074 13.07 -18.96 29.98
C ASP A 1074 12.16 -17.72 29.95
N ILE A 1075 11.08 -17.80 29.18
CA ILE A 1075 10.08 -16.74 29.03
C ILE A 1075 8.65 -17.29 29.04
N LYS A 1076 7.72 -16.53 29.63
CA LYS A 1076 6.27 -16.80 29.56
C LYS A 1076 5.74 -16.36 28.19
N LYS A 1077 5.44 -17.31 27.31
CA LYS A 1077 4.77 -17.07 26.03
C LYS A 1077 3.28 -16.78 26.26
N THR A 1078 2.79 -15.63 25.81
CA THR A 1078 1.36 -15.30 25.80
C THR A 1078 0.68 -15.73 24.50
N SER A 1079 -0.65 -15.90 24.53
CA SER A 1079 -1.46 -16.24 23.35
C SER A 1079 -1.34 -15.19 22.23
N HIS A 1080 -1.25 -13.91 22.59
CA HIS A 1080 -1.02 -12.81 21.66
C HIS A 1080 0.34 -12.89 20.95
N ILE A 1081 1.38 -13.25 21.69
CA ILE A 1081 2.72 -13.49 21.13
C ILE A 1081 2.71 -14.72 20.21
N ASP A 1082 1.97 -15.81 20.50
CA ASP A 1082 1.77 -16.90 19.52
C ASP A 1082 1.09 -16.41 18.23
N GLY A 1083 0.06 -15.58 18.38
CA GLY A 1083 -0.65 -14.97 17.25
C GLY A 1083 0.28 -14.17 16.34
N CYS A 1084 1.20 -13.40 16.91
CA CYS A 1084 2.18 -12.60 16.17
C CYS A 1084 3.32 -13.45 15.58
N LEU A 1085 3.90 -14.37 16.35
CA LEU A 1085 4.96 -15.26 15.88
C LEU A 1085 4.47 -16.23 14.80
N SER A 1086 3.19 -16.61 14.81
CA SER A 1086 2.56 -17.37 13.73
C SER A 1086 2.54 -16.62 12.39
N VAL A 1087 2.37 -15.29 12.42
CA VAL A 1087 2.44 -14.46 11.20
C VAL A 1087 3.88 -14.43 10.66
N ILE A 1088 4.87 -14.28 11.53
CA ILE A 1088 6.29 -14.30 11.14
C ILE A 1088 6.69 -15.69 10.62
N ALA A 1089 6.29 -16.77 11.28
CA ALA A 1089 6.55 -18.15 10.84
C ALA A 1089 5.85 -18.49 9.51
N GLN A 1090 4.67 -17.92 9.23
CA GLN A 1090 4.04 -18.04 7.92
C GLN A 1090 4.81 -17.28 6.83
N ALA A 1091 5.30 -16.06 7.11
CA ALA A 1091 6.15 -15.31 6.19
C ALA A 1091 7.48 -16.03 5.92
N PHE A 1092 8.08 -16.64 6.95
CA PHE A 1092 9.24 -17.51 6.82
C PHE A 1092 8.95 -18.70 5.88
N MET A 1093 7.85 -19.45 6.07
CA MET A 1093 7.52 -20.57 5.19
C MET A 1093 7.14 -20.14 3.76
N ASP A 1094 6.48 -19.00 3.59
CA ASP A 1094 6.18 -18.47 2.25
C ASP A 1094 7.47 -18.09 1.49
N ALA A 1095 8.59 -17.81 2.16
CA ALA A 1095 9.91 -17.63 1.55
C ALA A 1095 10.54 -18.94 1.02
N PHE A 1096 10.22 -20.10 1.60
CA PHE A 1096 10.61 -21.40 1.06
C PHE A 1096 9.64 -21.94 0.00
N SER A 1097 8.47 -21.32 -0.18
CA SER A 1097 7.46 -21.78 -1.15
C SER A 1097 7.90 -21.57 -2.61
N LEU A 1098 7.70 -22.59 -3.44
CA LEU A 1098 7.91 -22.49 -4.90
C LEU A 1098 6.73 -21.82 -5.64
N ALA A 1099 5.51 -21.86 -5.08
CA ALA A 1099 4.32 -21.32 -5.72
C ALA A 1099 4.29 -19.78 -5.69
N GLU A 1100 3.89 -19.15 -6.79
CA GLU A 1100 3.67 -17.70 -6.86
C GLU A 1100 2.47 -17.28 -6.00
N GLN A 1101 2.57 -16.13 -5.32
CA GLN A 1101 1.48 -15.61 -4.50
C GLN A 1101 0.46 -14.85 -5.37
N THR A 1102 -0.72 -15.42 -5.59
CA THR A 1102 -1.86 -14.71 -6.17
C THR A 1102 -2.48 -13.80 -5.12
N LEU A 1103 -2.15 -12.51 -5.16
CA LEU A 1103 -2.64 -11.49 -4.22
C LEU A 1103 -3.95 -10.88 -4.74
N GLY A 1104 -5.00 -10.91 -3.93
CA GLY A 1104 -6.32 -10.35 -4.22
C GLY A 1104 -6.98 -9.82 -2.94
N LYS A 1105 -8.20 -9.31 -3.04
CA LYS A 1105 -8.93 -8.77 -1.87
C LYS A 1105 -9.21 -9.81 -0.79
N GLU A 1106 -9.44 -11.06 -1.20
CA GLU A 1106 -9.68 -12.20 -0.30
C GLU A 1106 -8.38 -12.84 0.25
N ALA A 1107 -7.21 -12.26 -0.02
CA ALA A 1107 -5.95 -12.80 0.51
C ALA A 1107 -5.82 -12.43 2.01
N PRO A 1108 -5.47 -13.37 2.89
CA PRO A 1108 -5.45 -13.13 4.33
C PRO A 1108 -4.38 -12.09 4.70
N THR A 1109 -4.71 -11.23 5.66
CA THR A 1109 -3.94 -10.04 6.02
C THR A 1109 -2.49 -10.36 6.41
N ASN A 1110 -2.23 -11.51 7.02
CA ASN A 1110 -0.87 -11.97 7.33
C ASN A 1110 0.03 -12.15 6.08
N LYS A 1111 -0.54 -12.55 4.93
CA LYS A 1111 0.18 -12.66 3.66
C LYS A 1111 0.33 -11.30 2.99
N LEU A 1112 -0.70 -10.45 3.03
CA LEU A 1112 -0.63 -9.08 2.52
C LEU A 1112 0.47 -8.25 3.22
N LEU A 1113 0.68 -8.47 4.52
CA LEU A 1113 1.62 -7.74 5.37
C LEU A 1113 3.11 -7.93 4.99
N TYR A 1114 3.47 -9.10 4.43
CA TYR A 1114 4.84 -9.44 4.00
C TYR A 1114 4.98 -9.64 2.47
N ALA A 1115 3.90 -9.50 1.71
CA ALA A 1115 3.83 -9.81 0.27
C ALA A 1115 4.94 -9.17 -0.61
N LYS A 1116 5.47 -8.01 -0.22
CA LYS A 1116 6.55 -7.31 -0.94
C LYS A 1116 7.93 -7.88 -0.67
N ASP A 1117 8.12 -8.56 0.45
CA ASP A 1117 9.43 -9.02 0.94
C ASP A 1117 9.68 -10.48 0.50
N ILE A 1118 8.62 -11.31 0.44
CA ILE A 1118 8.67 -12.72 0.05
C ILE A 1118 9.44 -12.97 -1.28
N PRO A 1119 9.31 -12.16 -2.35
CA PRO A 1119 10.07 -12.37 -3.59
C PRO A 1119 11.59 -12.25 -3.40
N LEU A 1120 12.06 -11.38 -2.50
CA LEU A 1120 13.47 -11.24 -2.15
C LEU A 1120 13.93 -12.46 -1.34
N TYR A 1121 13.20 -12.81 -0.28
CA TYR A 1121 13.55 -13.96 0.56
C TYR A 1121 13.58 -15.27 -0.22
N LYS A 1122 12.65 -15.48 -1.18
CA LYS A 1122 12.68 -16.62 -2.12
C LYS A 1122 13.96 -16.69 -2.95
N LYS A 1123 14.56 -15.55 -3.30
CA LYS A 1123 15.84 -15.49 -4.01
C LYS A 1123 17.01 -15.82 -3.08
N GLU A 1124 17.00 -15.31 -1.84
CA GLU A 1124 18.00 -15.63 -0.83
C GLU A 1124 17.98 -17.13 -0.46
N VAL A 1125 16.81 -17.70 -0.19
CA VAL A 1125 16.62 -19.14 0.09
C VAL A 1125 17.11 -20.03 -1.06
N LYS A 1126 16.79 -19.69 -2.32
CA LYS A 1126 17.30 -20.44 -3.48
C LYS A 1126 18.83 -20.33 -3.62
N ALA A 1127 19.43 -19.20 -3.24
CA ALA A 1127 20.88 -19.05 -3.19
C ALA A 1127 21.51 -19.87 -2.04
N TYR A 1128 20.89 -19.92 -0.87
CA TYR A 1128 21.31 -20.73 0.29
C TYR A 1128 21.30 -22.24 -0.01
N TYR A 1129 20.20 -22.77 -0.55
CA TYR A 1129 20.12 -24.19 -0.94
C TYR A 1129 21.12 -24.54 -2.05
N LYS A 1130 21.35 -23.64 -3.01
CA LYS A 1130 22.43 -23.80 -4.00
C LYS A 1130 23.79 -23.84 -3.30
N ALA A 1131 24.08 -22.87 -2.44
CA ALA A 1131 25.38 -22.75 -1.79
C ALA A 1131 25.73 -23.97 -0.93
N ILE A 1132 24.78 -24.55 -0.17
CA ILE A 1132 25.01 -25.78 0.61
C ILE A 1132 25.34 -26.98 -0.30
N ARG A 1133 24.62 -27.15 -1.40
CA ARG A 1133 24.89 -28.23 -2.36
C ARG A 1133 26.25 -28.04 -3.05
N ASP A 1134 26.59 -26.80 -3.37
CA ASP A 1134 27.84 -26.44 -4.04
C ASP A 1134 29.06 -26.44 -3.07
N LEU A 1135 28.88 -26.71 -1.76
CA LEU A 1135 29.97 -27.03 -0.81
C LEU A 1135 30.52 -28.44 -1.03
N PRO A 1136 31.80 -28.71 -0.69
CA PRO A 1136 32.37 -30.06 -0.68
C PRO A 1136 31.53 -31.05 0.13
N PRO A 1137 31.42 -32.32 -0.31
CA PRO A 1137 30.75 -33.36 0.48
C PRO A 1137 31.54 -33.64 1.76
N LEU A 1138 30.83 -33.92 2.85
CA LEU A 1138 31.44 -34.32 4.12
C LEU A 1138 31.94 -35.76 4.06
N THR A 1139 33.10 -36.03 4.66
CA THR A 1139 33.57 -37.40 4.86
C THR A 1139 32.81 -38.06 6.02
N THR A 1140 32.69 -39.39 5.98
CA THR A 1140 32.07 -40.18 7.08
C THR A 1140 32.75 -39.90 8.42
N SER A 1141 34.09 -39.73 8.43
CA SER A 1141 34.86 -39.45 9.64
C SER A 1141 34.50 -38.10 10.28
N GLU A 1142 34.29 -37.04 9.49
CA GLU A 1142 33.89 -35.73 10.03
C GLU A 1142 32.48 -35.76 10.64
N VAL A 1143 31.57 -36.54 10.05
CA VAL A 1143 30.20 -36.72 10.52
C VAL A 1143 30.17 -37.58 11.79
N GLU A 1144 30.90 -38.70 11.81
CA GLU A 1144 31.02 -39.57 12.99
C GLU A 1144 31.71 -38.84 14.15
N GLU A 1145 32.74 -38.02 13.88
CA GLU A 1145 33.38 -37.20 14.91
C GLU A 1145 32.39 -36.19 15.50
N PHE A 1146 31.70 -35.40 14.66
CA PHE A 1146 30.70 -34.42 15.09
C PHE A 1146 29.60 -35.06 15.94
N LEU A 1147 29.02 -36.16 15.48
CA LEU A 1147 27.97 -36.89 16.21
C LEU A 1147 28.49 -37.48 17.53
N THR A 1148 29.76 -37.94 17.57
CA THR A 1148 30.41 -38.43 18.78
C THR A 1148 30.69 -37.29 19.78
N GLN A 1149 31.06 -36.10 19.31
CA GLN A 1149 31.23 -34.92 20.14
C GLN A 1149 29.90 -34.49 20.77
N GLU A 1150 28.82 -34.38 19.98
CA GLU A 1150 27.48 -34.03 20.50
C GLU A 1150 26.88 -35.12 21.42
N SER A 1151 27.17 -36.42 21.20
CA SER A 1151 26.79 -37.48 22.15
C SER A 1151 27.50 -37.33 23.50
N LYS A 1152 28.82 -37.05 23.53
CA LYS A 1152 29.59 -36.88 24.76
C LYS A 1152 29.21 -35.62 25.53
N LYS A 1153 28.97 -34.53 24.81
CA LYS A 1153 28.52 -33.23 25.33
C LYS A 1153 27.19 -33.30 26.10
N HIS A 1154 26.38 -34.32 25.83
CA HIS A 1154 25.06 -34.54 26.40
C HIS A 1154 24.91 -35.92 27.08
N GLU A 1155 26.04 -36.52 27.48
CA GLU A 1155 26.08 -37.76 28.25
C GLU A 1155 25.56 -37.51 29.69
N ASN A 1156 24.73 -38.42 30.22
CA ASN A 1156 24.05 -38.32 31.52
C ASN A 1156 22.98 -37.21 31.69
N GLU A 1157 22.66 -36.41 30.66
CA GLU A 1157 21.60 -35.37 30.70
C GLU A 1157 20.19 -35.95 30.96
N PHE A 1158 19.95 -37.20 30.55
CA PHE A 1158 18.64 -37.86 30.62
C PHE A 1158 18.69 -39.23 31.29
N ASN A 1159 17.59 -39.61 31.94
CA ASN A 1159 17.40 -40.95 32.46
C ASN A 1159 17.03 -41.95 31.34
N GLU A 1160 18.05 -42.48 30.64
CA GLU A 1160 17.88 -43.49 29.57
C GLU A 1160 17.05 -44.70 30.02
N LYS A 1161 17.16 -45.11 31.30
CA LYS A 1161 16.42 -46.25 31.86
C LYS A 1161 14.91 -46.03 31.84
N VAL A 1162 14.43 -44.80 32.08
CA VAL A 1162 13.00 -44.45 31.95
C VAL A 1162 12.54 -44.52 30.50
N ALA A 1163 13.34 -44.03 29.54
CA ALA A 1163 12.99 -44.13 28.13
C ALA A 1163 12.91 -45.59 27.66
N LEU A 1164 13.81 -46.45 28.13
CA LEU A 1164 13.77 -47.90 27.90
C LEU A 1164 12.53 -48.56 28.55
N ILE A 1165 12.07 -48.12 29.72
CA ILE A 1165 10.79 -48.59 30.32
C ILE A 1165 9.61 -48.29 29.39
N GLU A 1166 9.47 -47.06 28.90
CA GLU A 1166 8.33 -46.69 28.05
C GLU A 1166 8.40 -47.34 26.67
N ILE A 1167 9.59 -47.53 26.09
CA ILE A 1167 9.79 -48.37 24.89
C ILE A 1167 9.35 -49.83 25.17
N CYS A 1168 9.71 -50.39 26.32
CA CYS A 1168 9.29 -51.74 26.74
C CYS A 1168 7.77 -51.87 26.83
N ARG A 1169 7.05 -50.83 27.26
CA ARG A 1169 5.57 -50.83 27.30
C ARG A 1169 4.97 -50.95 25.90
N TYR A 1170 5.56 -50.31 24.89
CA TYR A 1170 5.13 -50.50 23.50
C TYR A 1170 5.45 -51.91 22.98
N ILE A 1171 6.64 -52.45 23.29
CA ILE A 1171 7.02 -53.83 22.92
C ILE A 1171 6.07 -54.85 23.56
N VAL A 1172 5.69 -54.69 24.83
CA VAL A 1172 4.76 -55.58 25.53
C VAL A 1172 3.32 -55.41 25.02
N LYS A 1173 2.91 -54.20 24.63
CA LYS A 1173 1.55 -53.91 24.11
C LYS A 1173 1.25 -54.56 22.75
N TYR A 1174 2.27 -54.73 21.90
CA TYR A 1174 2.16 -55.32 20.56
C TYR A 1174 3.05 -56.57 20.40
N TYR A 1175 3.24 -57.31 21.49
CA TYR A 1175 4.24 -58.38 21.58
C TYR A 1175 3.96 -59.51 20.59
N ASP A 1176 2.69 -59.89 20.43
CA ASP A 1176 2.31 -61.02 19.59
C ASP A 1176 2.45 -60.68 18.10
N GLU A 1177 2.18 -59.43 17.71
CA GLU A 1177 2.44 -58.93 16.35
C GLU A 1177 3.94 -58.83 16.04
N ILE A 1178 4.77 -58.42 17.02
CA ILE A 1178 6.23 -58.36 16.91
C ILE A 1178 6.80 -59.78 16.76
N VAL A 1179 6.45 -60.71 17.65
CA VAL A 1179 6.94 -62.10 17.58
C VAL A 1179 6.49 -62.76 16.28
N SER A 1180 5.20 -62.64 15.91
CA SER A 1180 4.70 -63.16 14.64
C SER A 1180 5.45 -62.60 13.42
N LYS A 1181 5.93 -61.35 13.49
CA LYS A 1181 6.70 -60.74 12.40
C LYS A 1181 8.13 -61.30 12.35
N LEU A 1182 8.80 -61.46 13.50
CA LEU A 1182 10.13 -62.04 13.61
C LEU A 1182 10.16 -63.51 13.13
N GLU A 1183 9.15 -64.31 13.50
CA GLU A 1183 9.01 -65.71 13.06
C GLU A 1183 8.87 -65.88 11.54
N ARG A 1184 8.41 -64.85 10.83
CA ARG A 1184 8.27 -64.83 9.37
C ARG A 1184 9.53 -64.37 8.65
N GLU A 1185 10.58 -63.94 9.36
CA GLU A 1185 11.79 -63.37 8.77
C GLU A 1185 13.04 -64.17 9.16
N ARG A 1186 13.78 -64.68 8.17
CA ARG A 1186 14.97 -65.50 8.39
C ARG A 1186 16.09 -64.69 9.05
N GLY A 1187 16.69 -65.24 10.10
CA GLY A 1187 17.80 -64.63 10.85
C GLY A 1187 17.43 -63.97 12.18
N PHE A 1188 16.16 -63.98 12.58
CA PHE A 1188 15.70 -63.38 13.84
C PHE A 1188 15.57 -64.36 15.03
N GLU A 1189 15.86 -65.65 14.86
CA GLU A 1189 15.67 -66.71 15.88
C GLU A 1189 16.33 -66.38 17.23
N GLU A 1190 17.55 -65.84 17.22
CA GLU A 1190 18.27 -65.48 18.46
C GLU A 1190 17.72 -64.18 19.08
N VAL A 1191 17.32 -63.22 18.25
CA VAL A 1191 16.63 -61.99 18.67
C VAL A 1191 15.28 -62.30 19.33
N GLN A 1192 14.56 -63.31 18.82
CA GLN A 1192 13.30 -63.78 19.38
C GLN A 1192 13.48 -64.38 20.78
N LYS A 1193 14.53 -65.18 21.02
CA LYS A 1193 14.86 -65.70 22.36
C LYS A 1193 15.21 -64.57 23.34
N GLN A 1194 16.04 -63.62 22.91
CA GLN A 1194 16.42 -62.46 23.72
C GLN A 1194 15.20 -61.59 24.06
N LEU A 1195 14.27 -61.41 23.12
CA LEU A 1195 12.99 -60.72 23.35
C LEU A 1195 12.09 -61.47 24.36
N GLN A 1196 12.02 -62.81 24.26
CA GLN A 1196 11.29 -63.65 25.23
C GLN A 1196 11.89 -63.55 26.64
N GLN A 1197 13.21 -63.58 26.77
CA GLN A 1197 13.94 -63.40 28.04
C GLN A 1197 13.68 -62.01 28.64
N VAL A 1198 13.77 -60.95 27.83
CA VAL A 1198 13.45 -59.58 28.28
C VAL A 1198 11.99 -59.48 28.74
N LYS A 1199 11.02 -60.07 28.03
CA LYS A 1199 9.62 -60.09 28.50
C LYS A 1199 9.48 -60.78 29.85
N ALA A 1200 10.10 -61.94 30.04
CA ALA A 1200 10.06 -62.66 31.32
C ALA A 1200 10.59 -61.80 32.49
N LEU A 1201 11.77 -61.20 32.32
CA LEU A 1201 12.39 -60.34 33.34
C LEU A 1201 11.55 -59.09 33.67
N PHE A 1202 10.84 -58.52 32.70
CA PHE A 1202 9.95 -57.38 32.94
C PHE A 1202 8.59 -57.78 33.53
N ASP A 1203 8.03 -58.95 33.19
CA ASP A 1203 6.78 -59.45 33.77
C ASP A 1203 6.98 -59.99 35.19
N GLU A 1204 8.16 -60.49 35.55
CA GLU A 1204 8.55 -60.75 36.95
C GLU A 1204 8.62 -59.44 37.75
N LYS A 1205 9.27 -58.40 37.21
CA LYS A 1205 9.34 -57.07 37.84
C LYS A 1205 7.96 -56.40 38.03
N LYS A 1206 6.91 -56.79 37.28
CA LYS A 1206 5.52 -56.39 37.55
C LYS A 1206 4.93 -57.07 38.79
N LYS A 1207 5.21 -58.36 39.02
CA LYS A 1207 4.70 -59.11 40.18
C LYS A 1207 5.24 -58.53 41.49
N CYS A 1208 6.49 -58.09 41.50
CA CYS A 1208 7.12 -57.41 42.64
C CYS A 1208 6.58 -56.01 42.98
N LYS A 1209 5.49 -55.54 42.35
CA LYS A 1209 4.76 -54.31 42.75
C LYS A 1209 3.43 -54.58 43.48
N TRP A 1210 3.16 -55.83 43.86
CA TRP A 1210 2.01 -56.25 44.68
C TRP A 1210 2.47 -56.91 45.99
N LEU A 1211 3.30 -56.18 46.75
CA LEU A 1211 3.74 -56.49 48.11
C LEU A 1211 4.06 -55.17 48.84
#